data_AF-A0A9D1P1N3-F1
#
_entry.id   AF-A0A9D1P1N3-F1
#
_cell.length_a   1.000
_cell.length_b   1.000
_cell.length_c   1.000
_cell.angle_alpha   90.00
_cell.angle_beta   90.00
_cell.angle_gamma   90.00
#
_symmetry.space_group_name_H-M   'P 1'
#
loop_
_entity.id
_entity.type
_entity.pdbx_description
1 polymer ?
#
loop_
_entity_poly.entity_id
_entity_poly.type
_entity_poly.pdbx_seq_one_letter_code
_entity_poly.pdbx_strand_id
1 'polypeptide(L)'
;MEDYTKYRLKGKDELVSLLEGRDHLFIISCNKCFKEFKTAEEPERGELEALAAENGKTVTGSAGVDFLCNKTQTEKKLQDMIPEGTENILVAACGLGIQTVADLAGLPVYAAGDSLNYRGFHGMALTERKCDACAQCYLNITGGICPIVDCSKSLVNGQCGGARDGKCEVDSSKDCAWEKIYRRLEKQGRLEEFLSQPVQLRDYSKVNFKFVNDYVKSIRENRLEGYYGGVHPSERKERTEHLALQRFPEPAEVVIPLSMHAGAPANPTVQVGDTVKVGQKIGEAAAFISSNIHSSVSGTVTAIENRKHATRGECLSVVIRSDGKNTLDESVKPRGDLDSLTPEEIVEIVQEAGIVGMGGAGFPTSVKLKPAKPVDTILLNGCECEPLLTADHRVLLEFADDVIFGLQAIIKAVNAEKGVIVIEDNKPDAIALMREKTAGYSNMEVVEAKTKYPQGAEKMLIRRVTGRKVPSGGLPADVGCIVSNISTTKAIADAIRKGMPLVERVVTVTGERLKHPGNFLVKIGTNTRELIDYCGGVSGEGEVLFKAGGPMMGFDLSDLNVPIMKGSNGIIAIDTDHTAEQPCIKCGRCADVCPMELSPLYFAKFADEQNWQGMKEKNVMDCIECRCCEYICSSKIPLVAKIKAGKTAVRGMK
;
A
#
# COMPACT_ATOMS: atom_id res chain seq x y z
N MET A 1 -0.99 -19.86 10.99
CA MET A 1 -1.87 -19.50 9.86
C MET A 1 -3.19 -19.08 10.47
N GLU A 2 -3.78 -17.99 10.00
CA GLU A 2 -5.07 -17.52 10.52
C GLU A 2 -6.21 -18.26 9.82
N ASP A 3 -7.11 -18.84 10.61
CA ASP A 3 -8.36 -19.44 10.14
C ASP A 3 -9.37 -18.32 9.84
N TYR A 4 -9.78 -18.18 8.58
CA TYR A 4 -10.73 -17.16 8.13
C TYR A 4 -12.15 -17.73 7.95
N THR A 5 -12.44 -18.90 8.52
CA THR A 5 -13.77 -19.51 8.49
C THR A 5 -14.79 -18.57 9.13
N LYS A 6 -15.80 -18.17 8.35
CA LYS A 6 -16.75 -17.10 8.74
C LYS A 6 -17.87 -17.54 9.66
N TYR A 7 -17.84 -18.79 10.07
CA TYR A 7 -18.77 -19.32 11.03
C TYR A 7 -18.03 -20.36 11.86
N ARG A 8 -18.58 -20.64 13.04
CA ARG A 8 -18.23 -21.83 13.81
C ARG A 8 -19.49 -22.67 13.97
N LEU A 9 -19.35 -23.97 14.13
CA LEU A 9 -20.48 -24.78 14.57
C LEU A 9 -20.96 -24.32 15.96
N LYS A 10 -22.26 -24.45 16.18
CA LYS A 10 -22.87 -24.28 17.50
C LYS A 10 -22.32 -25.33 18.47
N GLY A 11 -22.43 -25.06 19.77
CA GLY A 11 -21.98 -26.01 20.78
C GLY A 11 -22.73 -27.34 20.70
N LYS A 12 -22.12 -28.45 21.17
CA LYS A 12 -22.72 -29.79 21.09
C LYS A 12 -24.14 -29.84 21.66
N ASP A 13 -24.37 -29.25 22.83
CA ASP A 13 -25.70 -29.23 23.47
C ASP A 13 -26.75 -28.50 22.61
N GLU A 14 -26.35 -27.39 21.98
CA GLU A 14 -27.23 -26.64 21.10
C GLU A 14 -27.52 -27.43 19.81
N LEU A 15 -26.51 -28.10 19.24
CA LEU A 15 -26.71 -28.96 18.06
C LEU A 15 -27.58 -30.18 18.37
N VAL A 16 -27.42 -30.81 19.54
CA VAL A 16 -28.29 -31.92 19.99
C VAL A 16 -29.73 -31.45 20.12
N SER A 17 -29.96 -30.28 20.73
CA SER A 17 -31.30 -29.68 20.81
C SER A 17 -31.90 -29.38 19.42
N LEU A 18 -31.07 -29.13 18.41
CA LEU A 18 -31.50 -28.96 17.03
C LEU A 18 -31.93 -30.29 16.37
N LEU A 19 -31.56 -31.45 16.91
CA LEU A 19 -31.95 -32.76 16.38
C LEU A 19 -33.19 -33.34 17.08
N GLU A 20 -33.57 -32.81 18.25
CA GLU A 20 -34.76 -33.26 18.98
C GLU A 20 -36.03 -33.17 18.13
N GLY A 21 -36.81 -34.25 18.09
CA GLY A 21 -38.06 -34.31 17.32
C GLY A 21 -37.94 -34.28 15.79
N ARG A 22 -36.72 -34.25 15.23
CA ARG A 22 -36.47 -34.16 13.77
C ARG A 22 -35.76 -35.40 13.27
N ASP A 23 -36.20 -35.93 12.12
CA ASP A 23 -35.61 -37.10 11.47
C ASP A 23 -35.50 -36.85 9.95
N HIS A 24 -34.95 -37.79 9.19
CA HIS A 24 -34.76 -37.69 7.74
C HIS A 24 -34.04 -36.38 7.33
N LEU A 25 -32.80 -36.24 7.80
CA LEU A 25 -31.97 -35.05 7.72
C LEU A 25 -31.10 -35.04 6.46
N PHE A 26 -31.09 -33.92 5.75
CA PHE A 26 -30.09 -33.63 4.74
C PHE A 26 -29.08 -32.59 5.26
N ILE A 27 -27.78 -32.91 5.22
CA ILE A 27 -26.74 -32.04 5.79
C ILE A 27 -26.04 -31.26 4.68
N ILE A 28 -26.01 -29.93 4.79
CA ILE A 28 -25.37 -29.06 3.82
C ILE A 28 -24.26 -28.25 4.50
N SER A 29 -23.06 -28.26 3.93
CA SER A 29 -21.91 -27.51 4.43
C SER A 29 -21.38 -26.52 3.38
N CYS A 30 -20.90 -25.37 3.83
CA CYS A 30 -20.27 -24.38 2.95
C CYS A 30 -18.77 -24.70 2.80
N ASN A 31 -18.34 -25.06 1.59
CA ASN A 31 -16.98 -25.54 1.34
C ASN A 31 -15.92 -24.46 1.06
N LYS A 32 -16.32 -23.20 0.76
CA LYS A 32 -15.36 -22.17 0.29
C LYS A 32 -15.57 -20.80 0.90
N CYS A 33 -15.57 -20.75 2.23
CA CYS A 33 -15.31 -19.50 2.95
C CYS A 33 -13.96 -19.59 3.69
N PHE A 34 -12.87 -19.52 2.92
CA PHE A 34 -11.48 -19.33 3.39
C PHE A 34 -11.07 -20.19 4.60
N LYS A 35 -11.07 -21.51 4.45
CA LYS A 35 -10.13 -22.36 5.18
C LYS A 35 -8.75 -22.27 4.56
N GLU A 36 -7.70 -22.72 5.26
CA GLU A 36 -6.33 -22.75 4.74
C GLU A 36 -6.33 -23.23 3.28
N PHE A 37 -5.69 -22.48 2.37
CA PHE A 37 -5.75 -22.68 0.91
C PHE A 37 -5.35 -24.09 0.43
N LYS A 38 -4.83 -24.93 1.34
CA LYS A 38 -4.31 -26.27 1.11
C LYS A 38 -5.23 -27.38 1.65
N THR A 39 -6.27 -27.05 2.41
CA THR A 39 -7.16 -28.05 3.04
C THR A 39 -8.41 -28.20 2.19
N ALA A 40 -8.58 -29.38 1.59
CA ALA A 40 -9.78 -29.75 0.83
C ALA A 40 -10.83 -30.48 1.68
N GLU A 41 -10.52 -30.72 2.96
CA GLU A 41 -11.36 -31.44 3.89
C GLU A 41 -12.23 -30.50 4.73
N GLU A 42 -13.51 -30.85 4.87
CA GLU A 42 -14.54 -30.09 5.58
C GLU A 42 -15.01 -30.92 6.78
N PRO A 43 -14.35 -30.82 7.96
CA PRO A 43 -14.63 -31.67 9.11
C PRO A 43 -16.05 -31.51 9.65
N GLU A 44 -16.65 -30.32 9.53
CA GLU A 44 -17.98 -29.98 10.05
C GLU A 44 -19.08 -30.85 9.44
N ARG A 45 -18.93 -31.28 8.17
CA ARG A 45 -19.91 -32.18 7.55
C ARG A 45 -19.89 -33.55 8.23
N GLY A 46 -18.70 -34.10 8.43
CA GLY A 46 -18.52 -35.38 9.13
C GLY A 46 -18.92 -35.30 10.61
N GLU A 47 -18.62 -34.17 11.28
CA GLU A 47 -19.04 -33.92 12.66
C GLU A 47 -20.57 -33.93 12.81
N LEU A 48 -21.29 -33.29 11.88
CA LEU A 48 -22.75 -33.27 11.91
C LEU A 48 -23.38 -34.63 11.54
N GLU A 49 -22.78 -35.36 10.59
CA GLU A 49 -23.20 -36.73 10.26
C GLU A 49 -23.03 -37.66 11.47
N ALA A 50 -21.88 -37.59 12.14
CA ALA A 50 -21.61 -38.34 13.36
C ALA A 50 -22.57 -37.97 14.48
N LEU A 51 -22.82 -36.67 14.69
CA LEU A 51 -23.77 -36.21 15.71
C LEU A 51 -25.20 -36.69 15.43
N ALA A 52 -25.65 -36.66 14.17
CA ALA A 52 -26.96 -37.18 13.78
C ALA A 52 -27.07 -38.69 14.06
N ALA A 53 -26.04 -39.47 13.71
CA ALA A 53 -25.99 -40.91 13.98
C ALA A 53 -25.96 -41.22 15.49
N GLU A 54 -25.19 -40.48 16.28
CA GLU A 54 -25.14 -40.59 17.75
C GLU A 54 -26.53 -40.37 18.39
N ASN A 55 -27.38 -39.55 17.78
CA ASN A 55 -28.73 -39.22 18.25
C ASN A 55 -29.82 -40.04 17.55
N GLY A 56 -29.45 -41.13 16.86
CA GLY A 56 -30.38 -42.07 16.24
C GLY A 56 -31.19 -41.47 15.08
N LYS A 57 -30.65 -40.47 14.38
CA LYS A 57 -31.33 -39.79 13.26
C LYS A 57 -30.93 -40.39 11.93
N THR A 58 -31.88 -40.45 11.02
CA THR A 58 -31.68 -40.87 9.62
C THR A 58 -31.12 -39.70 8.83
N VAL A 59 -29.91 -39.82 8.29
CA VAL A 59 -29.33 -38.86 7.35
C VAL A 59 -29.63 -39.33 5.93
N THR A 60 -30.48 -38.61 5.21
CA THR A 60 -30.87 -38.95 3.82
C THR A 60 -29.74 -38.69 2.83
N GLY A 61 -28.82 -37.78 3.17
CA GLY A 61 -27.61 -37.50 2.43
C GLY A 61 -26.87 -36.28 2.97
N SER A 62 -25.71 -36.00 2.39
CA SER A 62 -24.96 -34.78 2.70
C SER A 62 -24.27 -34.19 1.49
N ALA A 63 -24.03 -32.89 1.55
CA ALA A 63 -23.47 -32.13 0.45
C ALA A 63 -22.57 -31.00 0.93
N GLY A 64 -21.45 -30.82 0.22
CA GLY A 64 -20.64 -29.62 0.32
C GLY A 64 -20.90 -28.71 -0.87
N VAL A 65 -21.21 -27.44 -0.62
CA VAL A 65 -21.50 -26.47 -1.66
C VAL A 65 -20.58 -25.27 -1.51
N ASP A 66 -19.78 -25.00 -2.53
CA ASP A 66 -18.94 -23.82 -2.62
C ASP A 66 -19.81 -22.56 -2.63
N PHE A 67 -19.52 -21.62 -1.74
CA PHE A 67 -20.21 -20.32 -1.66
C PHE A 67 -21.73 -20.44 -1.58
N LEU A 68 -22.27 -21.16 -0.58
CA LEU A 68 -23.73 -21.26 -0.33
C LEU A 68 -24.48 -19.91 -0.32
N CYS A 69 -23.79 -18.82 -0.02
CA CYS A 69 -24.38 -17.47 -0.08
C CYS A 69 -24.65 -16.97 -1.51
N ASN A 70 -24.14 -17.63 -2.54
CA ASN A 70 -24.41 -17.31 -3.95
C ASN A 70 -25.72 -17.98 -4.38
N LYS A 71 -26.81 -17.20 -4.41
CA LYS A 71 -28.15 -17.70 -4.73
C LYS A 71 -28.21 -18.42 -6.08
N THR A 72 -27.66 -17.84 -7.15
CA THR A 72 -27.73 -18.42 -8.50
C THR A 72 -27.00 -19.75 -8.61
N GLN A 73 -25.82 -19.89 -7.99
CA GLN A 73 -25.08 -21.16 -7.99
C GLN A 73 -25.74 -22.21 -7.09
N THR A 74 -26.24 -21.76 -5.93
CA THR A 74 -26.91 -22.64 -4.97
C THR A 74 -28.22 -23.17 -5.56
N GLU A 75 -29.04 -22.31 -6.17
CA GLU A 75 -30.31 -22.69 -6.82
C GLU A 75 -30.11 -23.76 -7.89
N LYS A 76 -29.08 -23.61 -8.74
CA LYS A 76 -28.76 -24.59 -9.79
C LYS A 76 -28.37 -25.98 -9.26
N LYS A 77 -27.92 -26.09 -8.01
CA LYS A 77 -27.38 -27.33 -7.45
C LYS A 77 -28.31 -27.93 -6.40
N LEU A 78 -28.93 -27.08 -5.58
CA LEU A 78 -29.60 -27.49 -4.35
C LEU A 78 -30.79 -28.44 -4.61
N GLN A 79 -31.60 -28.17 -5.63
CA GLN A 79 -32.79 -28.99 -5.92
C GLN A 79 -32.41 -30.41 -6.36
N ASP A 80 -31.35 -30.56 -7.15
CA ASP A 80 -30.87 -31.87 -7.61
C ASP A 80 -30.14 -32.66 -6.51
N MET A 81 -29.79 -32.01 -5.39
CA MET A 81 -29.01 -32.60 -4.31
C MET A 81 -29.85 -33.14 -3.16
N ILE A 82 -31.08 -32.65 -2.97
CA ILE A 82 -31.94 -33.04 -1.85
C ILE A 82 -32.67 -34.34 -2.21
N PRO A 83 -32.38 -35.47 -1.53
CA PRO A 83 -33.03 -36.75 -1.84
C PRO A 83 -34.52 -36.72 -1.50
N GLU A 84 -35.32 -37.47 -2.27
CA GLU A 84 -36.73 -37.70 -1.98
C GLU A 84 -36.89 -38.36 -0.60
N GLY A 85 -37.87 -37.90 0.19
CA GLY A 85 -38.05 -38.32 1.58
C GLY A 85 -37.25 -37.52 2.61
N THR A 86 -36.50 -36.49 2.21
CA THR A 86 -35.91 -35.53 3.15
C THR A 86 -36.99 -34.65 3.78
N GLU A 87 -37.00 -34.57 5.10
CA GLU A 87 -37.95 -33.75 5.86
C GLU A 87 -37.32 -32.48 6.43
N ASN A 88 -36.02 -32.53 6.75
CA ASN A 88 -35.31 -31.48 7.50
C ASN A 88 -33.92 -31.23 6.91
N ILE A 89 -33.46 -29.98 6.87
CA ILE A 89 -32.13 -29.62 6.35
C ILE A 89 -31.29 -28.95 7.43
N LEU A 90 -30.11 -29.50 7.70
CA LEU A 90 -29.14 -28.94 8.64
C LEU A 90 -28.01 -28.24 7.88
N VAL A 91 -27.78 -26.95 8.16
CA VAL A 91 -26.84 -26.13 7.37
C VAL A 91 -25.67 -25.63 8.22
N ALA A 92 -24.47 -26.13 7.91
CA ALA A 92 -23.18 -25.65 8.41
C ALA A 92 -22.65 -24.53 7.50
N ALA A 93 -23.02 -23.29 7.81
CA ALA A 93 -22.57 -22.13 7.06
C ALA A 93 -22.67 -20.83 7.88
N CYS A 94 -22.19 -19.73 7.30
CA CYS A 94 -22.56 -18.40 7.78
C CYS A 94 -24.03 -18.10 7.48
N GLY A 95 -24.57 -17.07 8.14
CA GLY A 95 -25.98 -16.71 8.12
C GLY A 95 -26.47 -16.29 6.74
N LEU A 96 -25.59 -15.89 5.82
CA LEU A 96 -25.97 -15.67 4.43
C LEU A 96 -26.25 -17.00 3.71
N GLY A 97 -25.37 -18.00 3.88
CA GLY A 97 -25.57 -19.33 3.30
C GLY A 97 -26.82 -20.01 3.85
N ILE A 98 -27.03 -19.93 5.16
CA ILE A 98 -28.23 -20.47 5.82
C ILE A 98 -29.50 -19.84 5.23
N GLN A 99 -29.56 -18.51 5.11
CA GLN A 99 -30.72 -17.83 4.55
C GLN A 99 -30.94 -18.16 3.07
N THR A 100 -29.87 -18.32 2.29
CA THR A 100 -29.99 -18.75 0.89
C THR A 100 -30.60 -20.14 0.78
N VAL A 101 -30.16 -21.11 1.60
CA VAL A 101 -30.76 -22.45 1.62
C VAL A 101 -32.22 -22.38 2.07
N ALA A 102 -32.52 -21.61 3.13
CA ALA A 102 -33.89 -21.42 3.62
C ALA A 102 -34.84 -20.80 2.58
N ASP A 103 -34.34 -19.89 1.75
CA ASP A 103 -35.12 -19.26 0.68
C ASP A 103 -35.34 -20.19 -0.53
N LEU A 104 -34.50 -21.21 -0.74
CA LEU A 104 -34.50 -22.06 -1.94
C LEU A 104 -35.02 -23.48 -1.72
N ALA A 105 -34.80 -24.07 -0.54
CA ALA A 105 -35.00 -25.50 -0.32
C ALA A 105 -36.46 -25.94 -0.20
N GLY A 106 -37.37 -25.02 0.17
CA GLY A 106 -38.79 -25.35 0.41
C GLY A 106 -39.06 -26.23 1.65
N LEU A 107 -38.02 -26.75 2.30
CA LEU A 107 -38.07 -27.55 3.53
C LEU A 107 -37.60 -26.74 4.76
N PRO A 108 -37.96 -27.16 5.98
CA PRO A 108 -37.40 -26.61 7.22
C PRO A 108 -35.85 -26.64 7.23
N VAL A 109 -35.25 -25.48 7.48
CA VAL A 109 -33.80 -25.30 7.56
C VAL A 109 -33.38 -24.95 8.99
N TYR A 110 -32.36 -25.62 9.48
CA TYR A 110 -31.79 -25.44 10.81
C TYR A 110 -30.34 -24.98 10.70
N ALA A 111 -30.03 -23.87 11.38
CA ALA A 111 -28.72 -23.26 11.40
C ALA A 111 -27.79 -24.02 12.35
N ALA A 112 -26.84 -24.79 11.83
CA ALA A 112 -25.80 -25.43 12.64
C ALA A 112 -24.62 -24.49 12.97
N GLY A 113 -24.53 -23.33 12.30
CA GLY A 113 -23.42 -22.40 12.42
C GLY A 113 -23.78 -21.04 13.02
N ASP A 114 -22.85 -20.47 13.80
CA ASP A 114 -22.85 -19.08 14.24
C ASP A 114 -21.92 -18.25 13.37
N SER A 115 -22.43 -17.16 12.79
CA SER A 115 -21.64 -16.28 11.93
C SER A 115 -20.68 -15.43 12.75
N LEU A 116 -19.38 -15.55 12.49
CA LEU A 116 -18.33 -14.82 13.18
C LEU A 116 -18.04 -13.48 12.49
N ASN A 117 -17.79 -12.44 13.30
CA ASN A 117 -17.43 -11.11 12.82
C ASN A 117 -15.92 -11.04 12.53
N TYR A 118 -15.51 -11.44 11.33
CA TYR A 118 -14.14 -11.28 10.85
C TYR A 118 -13.98 -10.07 9.95
N ARG A 119 -12.88 -9.32 10.09
CA ARG A 119 -12.45 -8.34 9.08
C ARG A 119 -11.65 -9.05 7.99
N GLY A 120 -12.18 -9.10 6.76
CA GLY A 120 -11.54 -9.82 5.66
C GLY A 120 -12.35 -9.82 4.36
N PHE A 121 -11.90 -10.60 3.37
CA PHE A 121 -12.54 -10.73 2.05
C PHE A 121 -13.87 -11.48 2.13
N HIS A 122 -14.93 -10.90 1.60
CA HIS A 122 -16.26 -11.51 1.55
C HIS A 122 -16.38 -12.52 0.39
N GLY A 123 -17.13 -13.61 0.59
CA GLY A 123 -17.49 -14.53 -0.50
C GLY A 123 -18.51 -13.87 -1.43
N MET A 124 -18.73 -14.47 -2.61
CA MET A 124 -19.54 -13.95 -3.72
C MET A 124 -21.05 -13.85 -3.43
N ALA A 125 -21.49 -13.04 -2.47
CA ALA A 125 -22.90 -12.70 -2.32
C ALA A 125 -23.11 -11.23 -2.72
N LEU A 126 -23.59 -11.01 -3.96
CA LEU A 126 -24.11 -9.72 -4.43
C LEU A 126 -25.54 -9.49 -3.91
N THR A 127 -25.79 -9.78 -2.64
CA THR A 127 -27.12 -9.68 -2.02
C THR A 127 -27.19 -8.46 -1.11
N GLU A 128 -28.40 -7.94 -0.88
CA GLU A 128 -28.65 -6.99 0.22
C GLU A 128 -28.11 -7.55 1.55
N ARG A 129 -27.72 -6.66 2.47
CA ARG A 129 -27.24 -7.07 3.80
C ARG A 129 -28.35 -7.88 4.48
N LYS A 130 -28.13 -9.18 4.67
CA LYS A 130 -29.05 -10.11 5.36
C LYS A 130 -28.47 -10.70 6.65
N CYS A 131 -27.19 -10.49 6.95
CA CYS A 131 -26.54 -11.02 8.16
C CYS A 131 -25.67 -9.95 8.83
N ASP A 132 -25.70 -9.89 10.16
CA ASP A 132 -24.93 -8.93 10.98
C ASP A 132 -23.65 -9.55 11.60
N ALA A 133 -23.43 -10.86 11.38
CA ALA A 133 -22.30 -11.61 11.94
C ALA A 133 -22.16 -11.46 13.47
N CYS A 134 -23.30 -11.50 14.19
CA CYS A 134 -23.37 -11.25 15.64
C CYS A 134 -22.79 -12.36 16.53
N ALA A 135 -22.16 -13.40 15.96
CA ALA A 135 -21.65 -14.58 16.66
C ALA A 135 -22.70 -15.38 17.48
N GLN A 136 -23.98 -15.09 17.24
CA GLN A 136 -25.13 -15.78 17.83
C GLN A 136 -26.23 -15.82 16.77
N CYS A 137 -26.35 -16.95 16.07
CA CYS A 137 -27.30 -17.12 14.97
C CYS A 137 -28.68 -17.54 15.49
N TYR A 138 -29.70 -16.74 15.16
CA TYR A 138 -31.11 -16.97 15.52
C TYR A 138 -31.93 -17.64 14.41
N LEU A 139 -31.29 -17.96 13.28
CA LEU A 139 -31.99 -18.41 12.07
C LEU A 139 -32.69 -19.78 12.23
N ASN A 140 -32.26 -20.58 13.20
CA ASN A 140 -32.91 -21.83 13.59
C ASN A 140 -34.35 -21.59 14.10
N ILE A 141 -34.55 -20.58 14.96
CA ILE A 141 -35.85 -20.28 15.57
C ILE A 141 -36.69 -19.29 14.75
N THR A 142 -36.08 -18.57 13.81
CA THR A 142 -36.78 -17.57 12.97
C THR A 142 -37.06 -18.05 11.54
N GLY A 143 -36.96 -19.35 11.28
CA GLY A 143 -37.25 -19.93 9.95
C GLY A 143 -36.34 -19.40 8.85
N GLY A 144 -35.09 -19.09 9.17
CA GLY A 144 -34.13 -18.56 8.19
C GLY A 144 -34.38 -17.11 7.77
N ILE A 145 -35.01 -16.29 8.61
CA ILE A 145 -35.11 -14.83 8.41
C ILE A 145 -34.37 -14.13 9.54
N CYS A 146 -33.42 -13.25 9.25
CA CYS A 146 -32.56 -12.66 10.27
C CYS A 146 -33.28 -11.51 11.02
N PRO A 147 -33.65 -11.67 12.31
CA PRO A 147 -34.38 -10.63 13.03
C PRO A 147 -33.47 -9.43 13.37
N ILE A 148 -32.15 -9.60 13.38
CA ILE A 148 -31.19 -8.51 13.66
C ILE A 148 -31.12 -7.51 12.51
N VAL A 149 -31.16 -8.01 11.27
CA VAL A 149 -30.97 -7.19 10.07
C VAL A 149 -32.31 -6.75 9.47
N ASP A 150 -33.30 -7.66 9.43
CA ASP A 150 -34.58 -7.37 8.78
C ASP A 150 -35.54 -6.60 9.70
N CYS A 151 -35.36 -6.65 11.03
CA CYS A 151 -36.11 -5.78 11.95
C CYS A 151 -35.41 -4.42 12.06
N SER A 152 -36.13 -3.33 11.81
CA SER A 152 -35.59 -1.97 11.97
C SER A 152 -35.14 -1.64 13.40
N LYS A 153 -35.64 -2.36 14.42
CA LYS A 153 -35.21 -2.23 15.82
C LYS A 153 -34.25 -3.35 16.25
N SER A 154 -33.87 -4.27 15.36
CA SER A 154 -32.98 -5.42 15.63
C SER A 154 -33.39 -6.25 16.85
N LEU A 155 -34.70 -6.41 17.07
CA LEU A 155 -35.25 -7.16 18.19
C LEU A 155 -35.02 -8.65 18.01
N VAL A 156 -35.00 -9.40 19.12
CA VAL A 156 -34.87 -10.87 19.11
C VAL A 156 -36.03 -11.57 19.84
N ASN A 157 -36.96 -10.80 20.39
CA ASN A 157 -38.03 -11.26 21.29
C ASN A 157 -39.43 -10.88 20.77
N GLY A 158 -39.60 -10.82 19.45
CA GLY A 158 -40.89 -10.51 18.83
C GLY A 158 -41.12 -9.03 18.53
N GLN A 159 -42.36 -8.72 18.18
CA GLN A 159 -42.77 -7.43 17.64
C GLN A 159 -42.86 -6.35 18.75
N CYS A 160 -42.38 -5.14 18.45
CA CYS A 160 -42.28 -4.01 19.40
C CYS A 160 -43.55 -3.19 19.62
N GLY A 161 -44.65 -3.46 18.91
CA GLY A 161 -45.86 -2.63 18.95
C GLY A 161 -46.84 -2.92 17.83
N GLY A 162 -46.35 -3.29 16.64
CA GLY A 162 -47.20 -3.73 15.53
C GLY A 162 -46.55 -3.68 14.16
N ALA A 163 -47.33 -4.09 13.16
CA ALA A 163 -47.08 -3.95 11.73
C ALA A 163 -48.40 -3.48 11.12
N ARG A 164 -48.32 -2.65 10.08
CA ARG A 164 -49.50 -2.19 9.36
C ARG A 164 -49.41 -2.69 7.94
N ASP A 165 -50.40 -3.49 7.53
CA ASP A 165 -50.49 -4.06 6.19
C ASP A 165 -49.21 -4.80 5.74
N GLY A 166 -48.58 -5.57 6.63
CA GLY A 166 -47.32 -6.27 6.33
C GLY A 166 -46.04 -5.44 6.50
N LYS A 167 -46.15 -4.14 6.75
CA LYS A 167 -45.02 -3.20 6.82
C LYS A 167 -44.61 -2.86 8.24
N CYS A 168 -43.32 -2.58 8.42
CA CYS A 168 -42.75 -2.20 9.71
C CYS A 168 -43.29 -0.84 10.18
N GLU A 169 -43.68 -0.75 11.46
CA GLU A 169 -44.18 0.49 12.07
C GLU A 169 -43.15 1.64 12.08
N VAL A 170 -41.85 1.31 12.09
CA VAL A 170 -40.74 2.28 12.17
C VAL A 170 -40.29 2.71 10.78
N ASP A 171 -40.39 1.81 9.81
CA ASP A 171 -39.91 2.02 8.45
C ASP A 171 -40.90 1.37 7.48
N SER A 172 -41.85 2.17 7.00
CA SER A 172 -42.90 1.70 6.09
C SER A 172 -42.38 1.21 4.74
N SER A 173 -41.10 1.47 4.41
CA SER A 173 -40.48 0.91 3.20
C SER A 173 -40.12 -0.57 3.36
N LYS A 174 -39.96 -1.04 4.61
CA LYS A 174 -39.60 -2.42 4.94
C LYS A 174 -40.82 -3.25 5.30
N ASP A 175 -40.81 -4.50 4.87
CA ASP A 175 -41.74 -5.48 5.42
C ASP A 175 -41.38 -5.79 6.88
N CYS A 176 -42.38 -6.06 7.72
CA CYS A 176 -42.12 -6.47 9.09
C CYS A 176 -41.44 -7.85 9.12
N ALA A 177 -40.20 -7.90 9.60
CA ALA A 177 -39.46 -9.16 9.78
C ALA A 177 -40.23 -10.17 10.64
N TRP A 178 -40.85 -9.72 11.72
CA TRP A 178 -41.59 -10.58 12.63
C TRP A 178 -42.84 -11.19 12.01
N GLU A 179 -43.54 -10.44 11.16
CA GLU A 179 -44.67 -10.98 10.40
C GLU A 179 -44.22 -11.97 9.33
N LYS A 180 -43.09 -11.70 8.66
CA LYS A 180 -42.48 -12.66 7.73
C LYS A 180 -42.06 -13.96 8.42
N ILE A 181 -41.43 -13.85 9.59
CA ILE A 181 -41.04 -14.99 10.43
C ILE A 181 -42.28 -15.80 10.82
N TYR A 182 -43.30 -15.14 11.36
CA TYR A 182 -44.56 -15.77 11.75
C TYR A 182 -45.18 -16.55 10.60
N ARG A 183 -45.41 -15.90 9.45
CA ARG A 183 -46.05 -16.52 8.28
C ARG A 183 -45.23 -17.70 7.73
N ARG A 184 -43.90 -17.59 7.74
CA ARG A 184 -43.01 -18.66 7.28
C ARG A 184 -43.06 -19.87 8.22
N LEU A 185 -43.04 -19.65 9.53
CA LEU A 185 -43.11 -20.72 10.52
C LEU A 185 -44.49 -21.38 10.57
N GLU A 186 -45.56 -20.60 10.43
CA GLU A 186 -46.94 -21.10 10.31
C GLU A 186 -47.08 -22.04 9.11
N LYS A 187 -46.57 -21.63 7.94
CA LYS A 187 -46.54 -22.48 6.73
C LYS A 187 -45.74 -23.77 6.93
N GLN A 188 -44.73 -23.75 7.81
CA GLN A 188 -43.91 -24.92 8.15
C GLN A 188 -44.51 -25.77 9.27
N GLY A 189 -45.62 -25.37 9.90
CA GLY A 189 -46.16 -26.05 11.08
C GLY A 189 -45.29 -25.90 12.34
N ARG A 190 -44.38 -24.91 12.35
CA ARG A 190 -43.35 -24.71 13.39
C ARG A 190 -43.63 -23.53 14.32
N LEU A 191 -44.88 -23.05 14.36
CA LEU A 191 -45.21 -21.85 15.12
C LEU A 191 -45.04 -22.05 16.64
N GLU A 192 -45.38 -23.23 17.15
CA GLU A 192 -45.19 -23.59 18.57
C GLU A 192 -43.71 -23.58 18.97
N GLU A 193 -42.79 -23.97 18.07
CA GLU A 193 -41.34 -23.90 18.34
C GLU A 193 -40.85 -22.48 18.59
N PHE A 194 -41.57 -21.47 18.08
CA PHE A 194 -41.24 -20.06 18.20
C PHE A 194 -42.00 -19.38 19.35
N LEU A 195 -43.27 -19.74 19.56
CA LEU A 195 -44.11 -19.20 20.63
C LEU A 195 -43.74 -19.75 22.02
N SER A 196 -43.23 -20.97 22.10
CA SER A 196 -42.80 -21.60 23.35
C SER A 196 -41.38 -21.23 23.77
N GLN A 197 -40.64 -20.45 22.95
CA GLN A 197 -39.27 -20.06 23.29
C GLN A 197 -39.27 -19.11 24.49
N PRO A 198 -38.42 -19.36 25.50
CA PRO A 198 -38.19 -18.36 26.53
C PRO A 198 -37.63 -17.10 25.86
N VAL A 199 -38.00 -15.93 26.41
CA VAL A 199 -37.49 -14.64 25.95
C VAL A 199 -35.96 -14.69 25.93
N GLN A 200 -35.38 -14.72 24.74
CA GLN A 200 -33.93 -14.74 24.61
C GLN A 200 -33.40 -13.35 24.89
N LEU A 201 -32.79 -13.18 26.07
CA LEU A 201 -32.00 -12.00 26.36
C LEU A 201 -30.76 -12.05 25.45
N ARG A 202 -30.60 -11.02 24.63
CA ARG A 202 -29.40 -10.88 23.80
C ARG A 202 -28.19 -10.81 24.73
N ASP A 203 -27.29 -11.77 24.59
CA ASP A 203 -26.07 -11.83 25.39
C ASP A 203 -25.01 -10.89 24.79
N TYR A 204 -25.02 -9.64 25.24
CA TYR A 204 -24.03 -8.65 24.85
C TYR A 204 -22.61 -8.97 25.33
N SER A 205 -22.38 -10.00 26.15
CA SER A 205 -21.03 -10.46 26.51
C SER A 205 -20.35 -11.24 25.37
N LYS A 206 -21.14 -11.86 24.48
CA LYS A 206 -20.63 -12.58 23.29
C LYS A 206 -20.21 -11.67 22.15
N VAL A 207 -20.67 -10.42 22.15
CA VAL A 207 -20.17 -9.35 21.29
C VAL A 207 -19.29 -8.47 22.16
N ASN A 208 -17.97 -8.53 21.99
CA ASN A 208 -17.08 -7.67 22.75
C ASN A 208 -17.22 -6.22 22.26
N PHE A 209 -18.27 -5.54 22.69
CA PHE A 209 -18.65 -4.19 22.26
C PHE A 209 -17.61 -3.16 22.67
N LYS A 210 -16.95 -3.40 23.81
CA LYS A 210 -15.76 -2.66 24.22
C LYS A 210 -14.66 -2.84 23.19
N PHE A 211 -14.30 -4.07 22.82
CA PHE A 211 -13.34 -4.31 21.73
C PHE A 211 -13.78 -3.68 20.41
N VAL A 212 -15.03 -3.83 19.98
CA VAL A 212 -15.50 -3.25 18.70
C VAL A 212 -15.45 -1.74 18.74
N ASN A 213 -15.88 -1.10 19.82
CA ASN A 213 -15.81 0.35 19.96
C ASN A 213 -14.37 0.84 20.10
N ASP A 214 -13.55 0.20 20.93
CA ASP A 214 -12.13 0.52 21.08
C ASP A 214 -11.39 0.27 19.76
N TYR A 215 -11.82 -0.71 18.97
CA TYR A 215 -11.25 -1.02 17.67
C TYR A 215 -11.74 -0.06 16.57
N VAL A 216 -13.01 0.32 16.55
CA VAL A 216 -13.54 1.33 15.61
C VAL A 216 -13.00 2.71 15.96
N LYS A 217 -12.92 3.03 17.24
CA LYS A 217 -12.32 4.24 17.78
C LYS A 217 -10.84 4.28 17.43
N SER A 218 -10.06 3.24 17.76
CA SER A 218 -8.64 3.17 17.37
C SER A 218 -8.45 3.20 15.86
N ILE A 219 -9.29 2.54 15.05
CA ILE A 219 -9.19 2.61 13.60
C ILE A 219 -9.53 4.01 13.08
N ARG A 220 -10.50 4.72 13.66
CA ARG A 220 -10.82 6.10 13.29
C ARG A 220 -9.71 7.06 13.70
N GLU A 221 -9.18 6.88 14.91
CA GLU A 221 -8.04 7.63 15.45
C GLU A 221 -6.81 7.39 14.56
N ASN A 222 -6.42 6.13 14.32
CA ASN A 222 -5.31 5.73 13.44
C ASN A 222 -5.53 6.13 11.97
N ARG A 223 -6.78 6.16 11.47
CA ARG A 223 -7.10 6.53 10.08
C ARG A 223 -6.87 8.02 9.80
N LEU A 224 -7.00 8.87 10.82
CA LEU A 224 -6.82 10.31 10.73
C LEU A 224 -5.52 10.80 11.38
N GLU A 225 -4.80 9.93 12.08
CA GLU A 225 -3.50 10.24 12.64
C GLU A 225 -2.51 10.62 11.53
N GLY A 226 -2.11 11.89 11.54
CA GLY A 226 -1.29 12.51 10.50
C GLY A 226 -2.07 12.95 9.26
N TYR A 227 -2.53 11.99 8.44
CA TYR A 227 -3.28 12.26 7.20
C TYR A 227 -4.21 11.09 6.84
N TYR A 228 -5.29 11.40 6.11
CA TYR A 228 -6.28 10.42 5.63
C TYR A 228 -5.67 9.43 4.62
N GLY A 229 -6.10 8.17 4.64
CA GLY A 229 -5.69 7.15 3.67
C GLY A 229 -4.30 6.58 3.97
N GLY A 230 -3.64 6.01 2.96
CA GLY A 230 -2.38 5.28 3.11
C GLY A 230 -2.56 3.79 3.43
N VAL A 231 -1.45 3.06 3.48
CA VAL A 231 -1.36 1.62 3.81
C VAL A 231 -0.19 1.37 4.77
N HIS A 232 -0.18 0.19 5.40
CA HIS A 232 0.89 -0.28 6.28
C HIS A 232 1.50 -1.56 5.70
N PRO A 233 2.29 -1.45 4.62
CA PRO A 233 3.00 -2.61 4.08
C PRO A 233 4.00 -3.13 5.11
N SER A 234 4.23 -4.44 5.12
CA SER A 234 5.32 -5.03 5.89
C SER A 234 6.65 -4.42 5.42
N GLU A 235 7.39 -3.83 6.36
CA GLU A 235 8.54 -2.98 6.05
C GLU A 235 9.73 -3.77 5.50
N ARG A 236 9.95 -4.98 6.04
CA ARG A 236 11.03 -5.90 5.62
C ARG A 236 12.45 -5.28 5.61
N LYS A 237 12.71 -4.28 6.46
CA LYS A 237 13.99 -3.55 6.52
C LYS A 237 15.07 -4.30 7.31
N GLU A 238 14.71 -5.34 8.05
CA GLU A 238 15.58 -6.14 8.92
C GLU A 238 16.80 -6.74 8.21
N ARG A 239 16.77 -6.88 6.87
CA ARG A 239 17.89 -7.39 6.07
C ARG A 239 19.05 -6.41 5.95
N THR A 240 18.83 -5.11 6.15
CA THR A 240 19.85 -4.08 5.86
C THR A 240 19.95 -2.95 6.89
N GLU A 241 18.91 -2.71 7.69
CA GLU A 241 18.88 -1.58 8.64
C GLU A 241 20.04 -1.59 9.64
N HIS A 242 20.47 -2.78 10.08
CA HIS A 242 21.55 -2.98 11.02
C HIS A 242 22.95 -3.03 10.36
N LEU A 243 23.02 -3.03 9.03
CA LEU A 243 24.27 -3.09 8.29
C LEU A 243 24.83 -1.69 8.04
N ALA A 244 26.10 -1.49 8.38
CA ALA A 244 26.81 -0.26 8.06
C ALA A 244 26.92 -0.05 6.54
N LEU A 245 26.94 1.22 6.11
CA LEU A 245 27.26 1.58 4.74
C LEU A 245 28.66 1.13 4.38
N GLN A 246 28.80 0.66 3.13
CA GLN A 246 30.09 0.26 2.58
C GLN A 246 30.37 1.09 1.33
N ARG A 247 31.63 1.44 1.08
CA ARG A 247 32.00 2.02 -0.22
C ARG A 247 32.02 0.89 -1.25
N PHE A 248 31.29 1.07 -2.35
CA PHE A 248 31.28 0.10 -3.44
C PHE A 248 32.63 0.12 -4.17
N PRO A 249 33.11 -1.02 -4.73
CA PRO A 249 34.33 -1.05 -5.52
C PRO A 249 34.30 -0.04 -6.68
N GLU A 250 35.47 0.49 -7.02
CA GLU A 250 35.60 1.44 -8.12
C GLU A 250 35.28 0.74 -9.46
N PRO A 251 34.32 1.26 -10.25
CA PRO A 251 33.91 0.63 -11.50
C PRO A 251 34.99 0.82 -12.58
N ALA A 252 35.19 -0.21 -13.41
CA ALA A 252 36.11 -0.14 -14.56
C ALA A 252 35.56 0.72 -15.71
N GLU A 253 34.24 0.80 -15.83
CA GLU A 253 33.52 1.63 -16.79
C GLU A 253 32.26 2.18 -16.13
N VAL A 254 31.91 3.44 -16.42
CA VAL A 254 30.61 4.02 -16.05
C VAL A 254 29.86 4.46 -17.30
N VAL A 255 28.55 4.27 -17.28
CA VAL A 255 27.64 4.80 -18.30
C VAL A 255 26.81 5.89 -17.63
N ILE A 256 27.01 7.15 -18.02
CA ILE A 256 26.34 8.29 -17.37
C ILE A 256 25.28 8.86 -18.31
N PRO A 257 23.98 8.60 -18.05
CA PRO A 257 22.90 9.21 -18.80
C PRO A 257 22.90 10.73 -18.74
N LEU A 258 22.60 11.39 -19.86
CA LEU A 258 22.39 12.85 -19.87
C LEU A 258 20.98 13.25 -19.39
N SER A 259 20.11 12.27 -19.11
CA SER A 259 18.73 12.46 -18.66
C SER A 259 18.50 11.87 -17.26
N MET A 260 19.18 12.40 -16.24
CA MET A 260 19.06 11.94 -14.84
C MET A 260 18.17 12.84 -13.95
N HIS A 261 17.37 13.69 -14.57
CA HIS A 261 16.54 14.70 -13.92
C HIS A 261 15.14 14.79 -14.55
N ALA A 262 14.23 15.48 -13.86
CA ALA A 262 12.98 15.91 -14.46
C ALA A 262 13.30 16.90 -15.59
N GLY A 263 12.58 16.80 -16.71
CA GLY A 263 12.67 17.74 -17.84
C GLY A 263 13.65 17.34 -18.95
N ALA A 264 14.23 18.34 -19.61
CA ALA A 264 14.99 18.16 -20.85
C ALA A 264 16.38 17.55 -20.56
N PRO A 265 16.83 16.56 -21.36
CA PRO A 265 18.19 16.01 -21.24
C PRO A 265 19.27 17.11 -21.33
N ALA A 266 20.38 16.91 -20.62
CA ALA A 266 21.54 17.79 -20.71
C ALA A 266 22.25 17.62 -22.07
N ASN A 267 22.92 18.67 -22.54
CA ASN A 267 23.76 18.61 -23.73
C ASN A 267 25.17 18.17 -23.35
N PRO A 268 25.79 17.20 -24.05
CA PRO A 268 27.15 16.77 -23.73
C PRO A 268 28.15 17.92 -23.94
N THR A 269 29.13 18.02 -23.04
CA THR A 269 30.21 19.03 -23.11
C THR A 269 31.58 18.43 -23.40
N VAL A 270 31.62 17.12 -23.65
CA VAL A 270 32.82 16.33 -23.96
C VAL A 270 32.61 15.56 -25.26
N GLN A 271 33.71 15.03 -25.81
CA GLN A 271 33.75 14.23 -27.03
C GLN A 271 34.44 12.88 -26.79
N VAL A 272 34.23 11.92 -27.69
CA VAL A 272 34.91 10.62 -27.65
C VAL A 272 36.42 10.83 -27.77
N GLY A 273 37.19 10.22 -26.87
CA GLY A 273 38.64 10.37 -26.76
C GLY A 273 39.10 11.36 -25.69
N ASP A 274 38.20 12.21 -25.17
CA ASP A 274 38.55 13.16 -24.11
C ASP A 274 38.94 12.43 -22.82
N THR A 275 39.95 12.98 -22.13
CA THR A 275 40.26 12.59 -20.75
C THR A 275 39.43 13.44 -19.80
N VAL A 276 38.77 12.80 -18.85
CA VAL A 276 37.91 13.44 -17.86
C VAL A 276 38.36 13.15 -16.44
N LYS A 277 38.03 14.04 -15.51
CA LYS A 277 38.34 13.92 -14.08
C LYS A 277 37.07 13.78 -13.24
N VAL A 278 37.21 13.26 -12.01
CA VAL A 278 36.09 13.16 -11.07
C VAL A 278 35.56 14.55 -10.76
N GLY A 279 34.26 14.75 -10.94
CA GLY A 279 33.59 16.02 -10.72
C GLY A 279 33.63 16.99 -11.91
N GLN A 280 34.32 16.65 -13.00
CA GLN A 280 34.28 17.45 -14.23
C GLN A 280 32.87 17.44 -14.83
N LYS A 281 32.37 18.61 -15.23
CA LYS A 281 31.10 18.73 -15.96
C LYS A 281 31.24 18.09 -17.35
N ILE A 282 30.37 17.12 -17.63
CA ILE A 282 30.30 16.39 -18.92
C ILE A 282 28.97 16.58 -19.65
N GLY A 283 28.01 17.24 -19.01
CA GLY A 283 26.76 17.67 -19.63
C GLY A 283 26.21 18.94 -18.99
N GLU A 284 25.79 19.89 -19.82
CA GLU A 284 25.22 21.18 -19.42
C GLU A 284 23.70 21.13 -19.48
N ALA A 285 23.04 21.72 -18.48
CA ALA A 285 21.59 21.85 -18.44
C ALA A 285 21.05 22.57 -19.69
N ALA A 286 20.08 21.97 -20.39
CA ALA A 286 19.58 22.48 -21.67
C ALA A 286 18.31 23.35 -21.58
N ALA A 287 17.67 23.42 -20.41
CA ALA A 287 16.42 24.14 -20.19
C ALA A 287 16.22 24.48 -18.70
N PHE A 288 15.17 25.27 -18.39
CA PHE A 288 14.83 25.65 -17.00
C PHE A 288 14.63 24.43 -16.08
N ILE A 289 13.92 23.41 -16.56
CA ILE A 289 13.80 22.11 -15.87
C ILE A 289 14.83 21.17 -16.50
N SER A 290 16.08 21.32 -16.07
CA SER A 290 17.24 20.51 -16.47
C SER A 290 18.34 20.62 -15.39
N SER A 291 19.37 19.78 -15.44
CA SER A 291 20.49 19.80 -14.47
C SER A 291 21.81 19.40 -15.11
N ASN A 292 22.91 20.00 -14.63
CA ASN A 292 24.27 19.64 -15.03
C ASN A 292 24.62 18.19 -14.65
N ILE A 293 25.48 17.56 -15.46
CA ILE A 293 25.92 16.17 -15.32
C ILE A 293 27.44 16.15 -15.21
N HIS A 294 27.96 15.32 -14.31
CA HIS A 294 29.39 15.28 -13.97
C HIS A 294 29.94 13.86 -14.12
N SER A 295 31.22 13.76 -14.44
CA SER A 295 31.93 12.48 -14.42
C SER A 295 32.10 11.99 -12.98
N SER A 296 31.76 10.74 -12.72
CA SER A 296 31.93 10.11 -11.41
C SER A 296 33.30 9.45 -11.20
N VAL A 297 34.05 9.28 -12.28
CA VAL A 297 35.40 8.68 -12.34
C VAL A 297 36.36 9.61 -13.09
N SER A 298 37.67 9.40 -12.93
CA SER A 298 38.65 9.89 -13.89
C SER A 298 38.93 8.82 -14.94
N GLY A 299 39.20 9.22 -16.17
CA GLY A 299 39.40 8.27 -17.26
C GLY A 299 39.21 8.84 -18.65
N THR A 300 38.83 8.01 -19.60
CA THR A 300 38.67 8.39 -21.02
C THR A 300 37.24 8.16 -21.48
N VAL A 301 36.65 9.14 -22.16
CA VAL A 301 35.36 9.01 -22.83
C VAL A 301 35.50 8.05 -24.01
N THR A 302 34.89 6.87 -23.93
CA THR A 302 34.98 5.83 -24.96
C THR A 302 33.84 5.88 -25.96
N ALA A 303 32.68 6.40 -25.56
CA ALA A 303 31.52 6.56 -26.44
C ALA A 303 30.57 7.66 -25.93
N ILE A 304 29.81 8.25 -26.87
CA ILE A 304 28.64 9.08 -26.58
C ILE A 304 27.50 8.55 -27.45
N GLU A 305 26.65 7.72 -26.87
CA GLU A 305 25.66 6.93 -27.60
C GLU A 305 24.41 6.64 -26.76
N ASN A 306 23.35 6.15 -27.39
CA ASN A 306 22.17 5.72 -26.66
C ASN A 306 22.47 4.43 -25.89
N ARG A 307 22.17 4.44 -24.60
CA ARG A 307 22.27 3.28 -23.71
C ARG A 307 20.96 3.12 -22.94
N LYS A 308 20.74 1.91 -22.42
CA LYS A 308 19.57 1.61 -21.58
C LYS A 308 19.55 2.47 -20.33
N HIS A 309 18.36 2.94 -19.99
CA HIS A 309 18.04 3.79 -18.86
C HIS A 309 17.08 3.05 -17.93
N ALA A 310 17.36 3.04 -16.63
CA ALA A 310 16.59 2.24 -15.67
C ALA A 310 15.09 2.58 -15.62
N THR A 311 14.68 3.79 -16.05
CA THR A 311 13.28 4.24 -15.96
C THR A 311 12.68 4.85 -17.23
N ARG A 312 13.43 4.95 -18.34
CA ARG A 312 13.02 5.72 -19.54
C ARG A 312 13.34 5.05 -20.88
N GLY A 313 13.62 3.74 -20.89
CA GLY A 313 13.98 3.02 -22.11
C GLY A 313 15.44 3.26 -22.47
N GLU A 314 15.73 4.04 -23.50
CA GLU A 314 17.09 4.40 -23.91
C GLU A 314 17.30 5.91 -23.88
N CYS A 315 18.53 6.33 -23.62
CA CYS A 315 18.91 7.74 -23.65
C CYS A 315 20.39 7.94 -24.00
N LEU A 316 20.69 9.11 -24.57
CA LEU A 316 22.06 9.52 -24.85
C LEU A 316 22.87 9.56 -23.55
N SER A 317 24.00 8.87 -23.56
CA SER A 317 24.84 8.64 -22.39
C SER A 317 26.31 8.82 -22.76
N VAL A 318 27.11 9.27 -21.79
CA VAL A 318 28.57 9.33 -21.90
C VAL A 318 29.14 8.08 -21.25
N VAL A 319 29.90 7.29 -22.01
CA VAL A 319 30.58 6.07 -21.54
C VAL A 319 32.03 6.42 -21.24
N ILE A 320 32.47 6.12 -20.01
CA ILE A 320 33.79 6.52 -19.52
C ILE A 320 34.49 5.28 -18.98
N ARG A 321 35.63 4.92 -19.57
CA ARG A 321 36.53 3.92 -19.02
C ARG A 321 37.36 4.55 -17.92
N SER A 322 37.22 4.02 -16.70
CA SER A 322 37.94 4.49 -15.52
C SER A 322 39.43 4.17 -15.63
N ASP A 323 40.29 5.11 -15.20
CA ASP A 323 41.73 4.87 -15.03
C ASP A 323 42.10 4.39 -13.62
N GLY A 324 41.10 4.27 -12.72
CA GLY A 324 41.27 3.85 -11.33
C GLY A 324 41.97 4.88 -10.43
N LYS A 325 42.36 6.05 -10.95
CA LYS A 325 43.14 7.05 -10.19
C LYS A 325 42.27 7.98 -9.35
N ASN A 326 41.00 8.12 -9.70
CA ASN A 326 40.07 9.08 -9.07
C ASN A 326 40.65 10.51 -8.99
N THR A 327 41.32 10.94 -10.05
CA THR A 327 41.89 12.30 -10.12
C THR A 327 40.75 13.32 -10.11
N LEU A 328 40.78 14.25 -9.16
CA LEU A 328 39.75 15.29 -9.02
C LEU A 328 39.94 16.40 -10.06
N ASP A 329 38.83 16.92 -10.57
CA ASP A 329 38.81 18.14 -11.38
C ASP A 329 39.22 19.36 -10.54
N GLU A 330 39.94 20.31 -11.16
CA GLU A 330 40.44 21.51 -10.51
C GLU A 330 39.35 22.40 -9.90
N SER A 331 38.11 22.26 -10.36
CA SER A 331 36.95 22.96 -9.80
C SER A 331 36.44 22.37 -8.49
N VAL A 332 36.85 21.15 -8.13
CA VAL A 332 36.46 20.47 -6.89
C VAL A 332 37.28 21.02 -5.72
N LYS A 333 36.80 22.14 -5.19
CA LYS A 333 37.38 22.81 -4.02
C LYS A 333 36.28 23.37 -3.11
N PRO A 334 36.51 23.41 -1.78
CA PRO A 334 35.58 24.02 -0.83
C PRO A 334 35.16 25.44 -1.27
N ARG A 335 33.89 25.77 -1.05
CA ARG A 335 33.29 27.05 -1.45
C ARG A 335 33.33 28.12 -0.35
N GLY A 336 34.01 27.83 0.76
CA GLY A 336 34.11 28.70 1.93
C GLY A 336 33.10 28.36 3.02
N ASP A 337 33.06 29.19 4.05
CA ASP A 337 32.15 29.01 5.17
C ASP A 337 30.73 29.43 4.80
N LEU A 338 29.74 28.71 5.33
CA LEU A 338 28.33 28.96 5.00
C LEU A 338 27.91 30.42 5.30
N ASP A 339 28.45 31.01 6.38
CA ASP A 339 28.14 32.38 6.78
C ASP A 339 28.59 33.42 5.74
N SER A 340 29.66 33.13 4.99
CA SER A 340 30.19 34.01 3.95
C SER A 340 29.41 33.97 2.64
N LEU A 341 28.63 32.92 2.40
CA LEU A 341 27.88 32.73 1.16
C LEU A 341 26.54 33.45 1.19
N THR A 342 26.20 34.17 0.12
CA THR A 342 24.87 34.72 -0.10
C THR A 342 23.86 33.61 -0.46
N PRO A 343 22.54 33.85 -0.26
CA PRO A 343 21.50 32.92 -0.70
C PRO A 343 21.63 32.54 -2.19
N GLU A 344 21.93 33.51 -3.05
CA GLU A 344 22.09 33.34 -4.49
C GLU A 344 23.29 32.44 -4.83
N GLU A 345 24.43 32.65 -4.18
CA GLU A 345 25.63 31.81 -4.35
C GLU A 345 25.39 30.37 -3.93
N ILE A 346 24.62 30.14 -2.84
CA ILE A 346 24.25 28.78 -2.44
C ILE A 346 23.44 28.10 -3.56
N VAL A 347 22.45 28.79 -4.13
CA VAL A 347 21.66 28.21 -5.22
C VAL A 347 22.50 27.97 -6.47
N GLU A 348 23.44 28.87 -6.78
CA GLU A 348 24.38 28.71 -7.90
C GLU A 348 25.29 27.49 -7.69
N ILE A 349 25.86 27.31 -6.50
CA ILE A 349 26.65 26.12 -6.14
C ILE A 349 25.83 24.85 -6.35
N VAL A 350 24.57 24.82 -5.89
CA VAL A 350 23.67 23.67 -6.04
C VAL A 350 23.35 23.39 -7.51
N GLN A 351 23.15 24.44 -8.31
CA GLN A 351 22.91 24.35 -9.75
C GLN A 351 24.13 23.80 -10.49
N GLU A 352 25.30 24.40 -10.24
CA GLU A 352 26.56 23.99 -10.86
C GLU A 352 26.93 22.56 -10.49
N ALA A 353 26.73 22.16 -9.22
CA ALA A 353 26.95 20.80 -8.75
C ALA A 353 25.97 19.76 -9.35
N GLY A 354 24.95 20.22 -10.09
CA GLY A 354 23.98 19.36 -10.75
C GLY A 354 23.12 18.55 -9.76
N ILE A 355 22.78 19.12 -8.61
CA ILE A 355 22.03 18.41 -7.57
C ILE A 355 20.55 18.38 -7.95
N VAL A 356 19.95 17.20 -7.79
CA VAL A 356 18.53 16.95 -8.04
C VAL A 356 17.84 16.40 -6.79
N GLY A 357 16.52 16.46 -6.78
CA GLY A 357 15.66 15.85 -5.79
C GLY A 357 15.83 14.32 -5.80
N MET A 358 16.49 13.83 -4.77
CA MET A 358 16.93 12.44 -4.64
C MET A 358 15.87 11.51 -4.03
N GLY A 359 14.68 12.02 -3.72
CA GLY A 359 13.52 11.19 -3.34
C GLY A 359 12.83 10.47 -4.51
N GLY A 360 13.39 10.51 -5.73
CA GLY A 360 12.95 9.73 -6.89
C GLY A 360 12.74 10.55 -8.16
N ALA A 361 11.92 11.61 -8.10
CA ALA A 361 11.51 12.36 -9.30
C ALA A 361 12.64 13.10 -10.05
N GLY A 362 13.78 13.34 -9.40
CA GLY A 362 14.95 13.98 -10.03
C GLY A 362 14.71 15.45 -10.39
N PHE A 363 13.80 16.16 -9.71
CA PHE A 363 13.56 17.57 -9.97
C PHE A 363 14.79 18.43 -9.60
N PRO A 364 15.27 19.36 -10.44
CA PRO A 364 16.45 20.17 -10.12
C PRO A 364 16.32 20.90 -8.78
N THR A 365 17.28 20.69 -7.88
CA THR A 365 17.20 21.25 -6.52
C THR A 365 17.34 22.76 -6.53
N SER A 366 18.17 23.32 -7.42
CA SER A 366 18.33 24.77 -7.59
C SER A 366 17.02 25.48 -7.93
N VAL A 367 16.16 24.86 -8.74
CA VAL A 367 14.82 25.38 -9.05
C VAL A 367 13.93 25.35 -7.82
N LYS A 368 14.01 24.29 -7.01
CA LYS A 368 13.25 24.17 -5.76
C LYS A 368 13.68 25.20 -4.71
N LEU A 369 14.95 25.60 -4.70
CA LEU A 369 15.52 26.62 -3.82
C LEU A 369 15.32 28.07 -4.33
N LYS A 370 14.60 28.25 -5.44
CA LYS A 370 14.14 29.56 -5.93
C LYS A 370 12.61 29.58 -5.97
N PRO A 371 11.92 29.48 -4.81
CA PRO A 371 10.47 29.44 -4.78
C PRO A 371 9.88 30.78 -5.25
N ALA A 372 8.80 30.73 -6.02
CA ALA A 372 8.09 31.94 -6.47
C ALA A 372 7.29 32.64 -5.34
N LYS A 373 7.17 31.98 -4.18
CA LYS A 373 6.42 32.45 -3.01
C LYS A 373 7.31 32.33 -1.77
N PRO A 374 7.11 33.18 -0.75
CA PRO A 374 7.83 33.08 0.51
C PRO A 374 7.68 31.69 1.15
N VAL A 375 8.76 31.19 1.76
CA VAL A 375 8.82 29.90 2.44
C VAL A 375 9.29 30.14 3.86
N ASP A 376 8.50 29.72 4.84
CA ASP A 376 8.84 29.83 6.26
C ASP A 376 9.41 28.53 6.84
N THR A 377 9.05 27.38 6.27
CA THR A 377 9.38 26.06 6.82
C THR A 377 10.07 25.15 5.80
N ILE A 378 11.23 24.61 6.18
CA ILE A 378 11.93 23.54 5.46
C ILE A 378 11.66 22.20 6.13
N LEU A 379 11.20 21.21 5.36
CA LEU A 379 10.99 19.84 5.83
C LEU A 379 12.01 18.92 5.17
N LEU A 380 12.90 18.33 5.95
CA LEU A 380 13.70 17.21 5.49
C LEU A 380 12.89 15.91 5.62
N ASN A 381 12.74 15.21 4.51
CA ASN A 381 12.06 13.93 4.42
C ASN A 381 13.04 12.78 4.69
N GLY A 382 13.12 12.36 5.94
CA GLY A 382 13.83 11.17 6.42
C GLY A 382 12.91 9.98 6.69
N CYS A 383 11.69 9.99 6.14
CA CYS A 383 10.73 8.89 6.38
C CYS A 383 11.20 7.59 5.74
N GLU A 384 11.64 7.61 4.47
CA GLU A 384 12.01 6.41 3.71
C GLU A 384 10.93 5.31 3.82
N CYS A 385 9.68 5.68 3.53
CA CYS A 385 8.51 4.83 3.76
C CYS A 385 8.37 3.66 2.75
N GLU A 386 9.24 3.57 1.74
CA GLU A 386 9.30 2.39 0.87
C GLU A 386 9.79 1.18 1.69
N PRO A 387 9.08 0.03 1.63
CA PRO A 387 9.60 -1.21 2.20
C PRO A 387 10.97 -1.58 1.61
N LEU A 388 11.73 -2.38 2.35
CA LEU A 388 13.07 -2.87 2.03
C LEU A 388 14.20 -1.82 2.04
N LEU A 389 13.92 -0.55 1.70
CA LEU A 389 14.97 0.46 1.53
C LEU A 389 15.45 1.05 2.87
N THR A 390 16.77 1.26 3.00
CA THR A 390 17.41 1.80 4.22
C THR A 390 18.53 2.81 3.90
N ALA A 391 18.58 3.32 2.67
CA ALA A 391 19.62 4.20 2.17
C ALA A 391 19.62 5.54 2.90
N ASP A 392 18.45 6.20 3.00
CA ASP A 392 18.33 7.47 3.71
C ASP A 392 18.49 7.27 5.23
N HIS A 393 18.09 6.12 5.78
CA HIS A 393 18.41 5.75 7.17
C HIS A 393 19.93 5.72 7.41
N ARG A 394 20.72 5.10 6.52
CA ARG A 394 22.18 5.14 6.61
C ARG A 394 22.74 6.54 6.46
N VAL A 395 22.17 7.38 5.60
CA VAL A 395 22.62 8.78 5.46
C VAL A 395 22.38 9.58 6.74
N LEU A 396 21.24 9.39 7.40
CA LEU A 396 20.96 10.02 8.70
C LEU A 396 21.98 9.64 9.76
N LEU A 397 22.42 8.38 9.80
CA LEU A 397 23.36 7.88 10.80
C LEU A 397 24.81 8.29 10.53
N GLU A 398 25.25 8.17 9.29
CA GLU A 398 26.68 8.26 8.95
C GLU A 398 27.10 9.65 8.46
N PHE A 399 26.15 10.44 7.97
CA PHE A 399 26.37 11.78 7.47
C PHE A 399 25.53 12.80 8.23
N ALA A 400 25.22 12.55 9.51
CA ALA A 400 24.39 13.41 10.34
C ALA A 400 24.84 14.89 10.30
N ASP A 401 26.14 15.15 10.47
CA ASP A 401 26.69 16.51 10.46
C ASP A 401 26.56 17.18 9.07
N ASP A 402 26.71 16.42 7.98
CA ASP A 402 26.49 16.93 6.63
C ASP A 402 25.00 17.21 6.37
N VAL A 403 24.09 16.41 6.93
CA VAL A 403 22.65 16.64 6.84
C VAL A 403 22.26 17.92 7.59
N ILE A 404 22.79 18.14 8.79
CA ILE A 404 22.56 19.38 9.56
C ILE A 404 23.11 20.59 8.80
N PHE A 405 24.35 20.50 8.30
CA PHE A 405 24.95 21.58 7.51
C PHE A 405 24.14 21.89 6.25
N GLY A 406 23.71 20.85 5.52
CA GLY A 406 22.87 21.02 4.33
C GLY A 406 21.53 21.67 4.66
N LEU A 407 20.92 21.36 5.82
CA LEU A 407 19.70 22.02 6.28
C LEU A 407 19.93 23.51 6.54
N GLN A 408 21.02 23.88 7.20
CA GLN A 408 21.41 25.27 7.40
C GLN A 408 21.55 26.00 6.06
N ALA A 409 22.21 25.36 5.09
CA ALA A 409 22.38 25.93 3.76
C ALA A 409 21.03 26.15 3.04
N ILE A 410 20.10 25.18 3.14
CA ILE A 410 18.76 25.33 2.56
C ILE A 410 17.99 26.46 3.24
N ILE A 411 18.00 26.53 4.58
CA ILE A 411 17.33 27.59 5.34
C ILE A 411 17.85 28.95 4.91
N LYS A 412 19.17 29.13 4.81
CA LYS A 412 19.80 30.37 4.35
C LYS A 412 19.45 30.71 2.90
N ALA A 413 19.51 29.72 2.00
CA ALA A 413 19.25 29.91 0.57
C ALA A 413 17.85 30.45 0.25
N VAL A 414 16.86 30.11 1.07
CA VAL A 414 15.45 30.54 0.85
C VAL A 414 14.94 31.49 1.92
N ASN A 415 15.82 31.91 2.83
CA ASN A 415 15.50 32.77 3.97
C ASN A 415 14.31 32.26 4.80
N ALA A 416 14.29 30.95 5.08
CA ALA A 416 13.24 30.33 5.89
C ALA A 416 13.48 30.57 7.40
N GLU A 417 12.42 30.50 8.18
CA GLU A 417 12.49 30.69 9.63
C GLU A 417 12.90 29.40 10.35
N LYS A 418 12.45 28.24 9.86
CA LYS A 418 12.58 26.96 10.57
C LYS A 418 12.96 25.79 9.65
N GLY A 419 13.78 24.88 10.17
CA GLY A 419 14.02 23.55 9.61
C GLY A 419 13.44 22.44 10.48
N VAL A 420 12.83 21.43 9.85
CA VAL A 420 12.24 20.27 10.52
C VAL A 420 12.73 19.00 9.85
N ILE A 421 13.30 18.09 10.62
CA ILE A 421 13.74 16.78 10.14
C ILE A 421 12.68 15.76 10.53
N VAL A 422 12.00 15.18 9.54
CA VAL A 422 10.88 14.27 9.78
C VAL A 422 11.36 12.84 9.58
N ILE A 423 11.30 12.03 10.63
CA ILE A 423 11.79 10.66 10.64
C ILE A 423 10.66 9.76 11.15
N GLU A 424 10.48 8.59 10.52
CA GLU A 424 9.49 7.61 10.98
C GLU A 424 9.95 6.91 12.27
N ASP A 425 9.00 6.53 13.13
CA ASP A 425 9.20 5.90 14.45
C ASP A 425 9.88 4.52 14.39
N ASN A 426 9.98 3.91 13.21
CA ASN A 426 10.78 2.71 12.93
C ASN A 426 12.30 2.93 12.96
N LYS A 427 12.80 4.18 13.08
CA LYS A 427 14.24 4.52 13.11
C LYS A 427 14.64 5.22 14.41
N PRO A 428 14.50 4.57 15.58
CA PRO A 428 14.74 5.20 16.88
C PRO A 428 16.18 5.70 17.07
N ASP A 429 17.14 5.01 16.46
CA ASP A 429 18.56 5.39 16.46
C ASP A 429 18.83 6.70 15.70
N ALA A 430 18.25 6.86 14.50
CA ALA A 430 18.35 8.08 13.72
C ALA A 430 17.62 9.24 14.40
N ILE A 431 16.46 8.99 15.00
CA ILE A 431 15.73 10.00 15.78
C ILE A 431 16.58 10.49 16.95
N ALA A 432 17.16 9.57 17.73
CA ALA A 432 18.00 9.92 18.87
C ALA A 432 19.22 10.76 18.44
N LEU A 433 19.95 10.30 17.42
CA LEU A 433 21.12 11.01 16.90
C LEU A 433 20.77 12.39 16.36
N MET A 434 19.71 12.51 15.55
CA MET A 434 19.34 13.80 14.97
C MET A 434 18.81 14.77 16.04
N ARG A 435 18.14 14.28 17.09
CA ARG A 435 17.74 15.12 18.25
C ARG A 435 18.97 15.64 18.99
N GLU A 436 19.99 14.82 19.21
CA GLU A 436 21.26 15.24 19.80
C GLU A 436 21.92 16.33 18.94
N LYS A 437 22.04 16.09 17.63
CA LYS A 437 22.68 17.00 16.68
C LYS A 437 21.92 18.32 16.46
N THR A 438 20.61 18.33 16.71
CA THR A 438 19.77 19.54 16.59
C THR A 438 19.61 20.32 17.89
N ALA A 439 20.03 19.78 19.04
CA ALA A 439 19.80 20.37 20.36
C ALA A 439 20.37 21.80 20.52
N GLY A 440 21.44 22.13 19.79
CA GLY A 440 22.07 23.46 19.81
C GLY A 440 21.41 24.51 18.90
N TYR A 441 20.41 24.15 18.10
CA TYR A 441 19.81 25.02 17.09
C TYR A 441 18.37 25.37 17.47
N SER A 442 18.12 26.64 17.80
CA SER A 442 16.79 27.10 18.21
C SER A 442 15.74 27.08 17.09
N ASN A 443 16.17 27.03 15.83
CA ASN A 443 15.33 27.03 14.64
C ASN A 443 15.28 25.67 13.92
N MET A 444 15.78 24.60 14.56
CA MET A 444 15.71 23.24 14.01
C MET A 444 15.07 22.29 14.99
N GLU A 445 14.30 21.33 14.48
CA GLU A 445 13.73 20.27 15.31
C GLU A 445 13.64 18.94 14.55
N VAL A 446 13.51 17.85 15.31
CA VAL A 446 13.19 16.52 14.78
C VAL A 446 11.76 16.16 15.12
N VAL A 447 10.94 15.91 14.09
CA VAL A 447 9.57 15.41 14.24
C VAL A 447 9.56 13.91 13.98
N GLU A 448 9.12 13.18 14.99
CA GLU A 448 8.83 11.76 14.89
C GLU A 448 7.44 11.56 14.26
N ALA A 449 7.42 10.86 13.12
CA ALA A 449 6.19 10.51 12.41
C ALA A 449 5.89 9.03 12.60
N LYS A 450 4.61 8.69 12.71
CA LYS A 450 4.19 7.29 12.77
C LYS A 450 4.47 6.61 11.42
N THR A 451 5.05 5.41 11.45
CA THR A 451 5.35 4.65 10.23
C THR A 451 4.08 4.35 9.45
N LYS A 452 4.00 4.90 8.23
CA LYS A 452 2.81 4.82 7.38
C LYS A 452 3.19 5.11 5.95
N TYR A 453 2.73 4.31 4.99
CA TYR A 453 2.96 4.62 3.59
C TYR A 453 1.77 5.40 2.99
N PRO A 454 1.97 6.49 2.22
CA PRO A 454 3.23 7.11 1.81
C PRO A 454 3.55 8.38 2.63
N GLN A 455 4.02 8.25 3.88
CA GLN A 455 4.32 9.38 4.77
C GLN A 455 5.38 10.32 4.19
N GLY A 456 6.32 9.77 3.40
CA GLY A 456 7.33 10.52 2.67
C GLY A 456 6.83 11.25 1.42
N ALA A 457 5.55 11.12 1.02
CA ALA A 457 5.01 11.93 -0.07
C ALA A 457 4.90 13.39 0.39
N GLU A 458 5.41 14.34 -0.41
CA GLU A 458 5.58 15.74 0.02
C GLU A 458 4.29 16.37 0.60
N LYS A 459 3.14 16.14 -0.03
CA LYS A 459 1.85 16.68 0.43
C LYS A 459 1.41 16.06 1.76
N MET A 460 1.73 14.79 1.98
CA MET A 460 1.39 14.07 3.22
C MET A 460 2.32 14.48 4.35
N LEU A 461 3.60 14.66 4.05
CA LEU A 461 4.60 15.15 4.99
C LEU A 461 4.26 16.56 5.49
N ILE A 462 3.92 17.47 4.58
CA ILE A 462 3.48 18.83 4.93
C ILE A 462 2.24 18.77 5.82
N ARG A 463 1.20 18.03 5.41
CA ARG A 463 -0.02 17.89 6.21
C ARG A 463 0.26 17.33 7.61
N ARG A 464 1.15 16.33 7.72
CA ARG A 464 1.53 15.69 8.99
C ARG A 464 2.22 16.65 9.95
N VAL A 465 3.12 17.49 9.45
CA VAL A 465 3.97 18.36 10.27
C VAL A 465 3.31 19.71 10.55
N THR A 466 2.76 20.34 9.51
CA THR A 466 2.28 21.73 9.60
C THR A 466 0.76 21.84 9.61
N GLY A 467 0.03 20.75 9.33
CA GLY A 467 -1.42 20.77 9.13
C GLY A 467 -1.86 21.45 7.83
N ARG A 468 -0.94 22.04 7.05
CA ARG A 468 -1.25 22.77 5.82
C ARG A 468 -1.58 21.80 4.69
N LYS A 469 -2.56 22.15 3.84
CA LYS A 469 -2.96 21.35 2.67
C LYS A 469 -2.49 22.05 1.38
N VAL A 470 -1.58 21.40 0.66
CA VAL A 470 -1.15 21.86 -0.67
C VAL A 470 -2.36 21.79 -1.63
N PRO A 471 -2.71 22.88 -2.34
CA PRO A 471 -3.86 22.87 -3.24
C PRO A 471 -3.67 21.90 -4.43
N SER A 472 -4.77 21.56 -5.09
CA SER A 472 -4.75 20.84 -6.37
C SER A 472 -3.94 21.64 -7.40
N GLY A 473 -3.08 20.96 -8.16
CA GLY A 473 -2.12 21.61 -9.07
C GLY A 473 -1.04 22.48 -8.42
N GLY A 474 -1.09 22.71 -7.11
CA GLY A 474 -0.13 23.53 -6.38
C GLY A 474 1.14 22.79 -5.96
N LEU A 475 2.14 23.59 -5.59
CA LEU A 475 3.46 23.20 -5.08
C LEU A 475 3.55 23.40 -3.57
N PRO A 476 4.48 22.72 -2.87
CA PRO A 476 4.78 22.99 -1.46
C PRO A 476 4.94 24.47 -1.09
N ALA A 477 5.56 25.26 -1.99
CA ALA A 477 5.76 26.70 -1.77
C ALA A 477 4.44 27.49 -1.70
N ASP A 478 3.34 26.98 -2.24
CA ASP A 478 2.01 27.61 -2.13
C ASP A 478 1.47 27.64 -0.70
N VAL A 479 2.05 26.82 0.18
CA VAL A 479 1.71 26.76 1.61
C VAL A 479 2.92 27.07 2.49
N GLY A 480 3.92 27.78 1.96
CA GLY A 480 5.08 28.24 2.72
C GLY A 480 6.09 27.15 3.09
N CYS A 481 6.11 26.02 2.37
CA CYS A 481 6.99 24.89 2.66
C CYS A 481 7.92 24.53 1.51
N ILE A 482 9.13 24.06 1.83
CA ILE A 482 9.98 23.27 0.92
C ILE A 482 10.24 21.91 1.55
N VAL A 483 10.06 20.84 0.77
CA VAL A 483 10.40 19.47 1.20
C VAL A 483 11.67 18.99 0.51
N SER A 484 12.74 18.66 1.23
CA SER A 484 13.97 18.12 0.64
C SER A 484 14.24 16.72 1.16
N ASN A 485 14.80 15.84 0.33
CA ASN A 485 15.20 14.50 0.77
C ASN A 485 16.54 14.57 1.55
N ILE A 486 16.77 13.62 2.46
CA ILE A 486 18.00 13.57 3.26
C ILE A 486 19.25 13.47 2.37
N SER A 487 19.26 12.55 1.40
CA SER A 487 20.37 12.42 0.46
C SER A 487 20.62 13.72 -0.33
N THR A 488 19.55 14.43 -0.76
CA THR A 488 19.69 15.73 -1.46
C THR A 488 20.40 16.74 -0.57
N THR A 489 20.03 16.77 0.70
CA THR A 489 20.57 17.72 1.67
C THR A 489 22.04 17.46 1.97
N LYS A 490 22.43 16.18 2.12
CA LYS A 490 23.83 15.76 2.22
C LYS A 490 24.64 16.16 0.98
N ALA A 491 24.08 16.02 -0.23
CA ALA A 491 24.77 16.44 -1.45
C ALA A 491 25.00 17.95 -1.54
N ILE A 492 24.11 18.78 -0.98
CA ILE A 492 24.32 20.23 -0.87
C ILE A 492 25.53 20.51 0.04
N ALA A 493 25.64 19.79 1.15
CA ALA A 493 26.79 19.91 2.05
C ALA A 493 28.10 19.51 1.35
N ASP A 494 28.13 18.43 0.58
CA ASP A 494 29.31 18.04 -0.20
C ASP A 494 29.71 19.11 -1.22
N ALA A 495 28.74 19.68 -1.94
CA ALA A 495 28.99 20.71 -2.94
C ALA A 495 29.57 21.99 -2.34
N ILE A 496 29.15 22.37 -1.13
CA ILE A 496 29.66 23.57 -0.45
C ILE A 496 30.99 23.26 0.26
N ARG A 497 31.02 22.25 1.13
CA ARG A 497 32.17 21.96 2.01
C ARG A 497 33.36 21.39 1.26
N LYS A 498 33.11 20.61 0.21
CA LYS A 498 34.16 19.89 -0.55
C LYS A 498 34.29 20.40 -1.98
N GLY A 499 33.31 21.13 -2.50
CA GLY A 499 33.22 21.45 -3.92
C GLY A 499 32.80 20.26 -4.78
N MET A 500 32.37 19.15 -4.17
CA MET A 500 32.11 17.91 -4.86
C MET A 500 30.70 17.93 -5.48
N PRO A 501 30.56 17.84 -6.82
CA PRO A 501 29.25 17.72 -7.44
C PRO A 501 28.61 16.35 -7.15
N LEU A 502 27.35 16.18 -7.54
CA LEU A 502 26.64 14.92 -7.32
C LEU A 502 27.19 13.82 -8.25
N VAL A 503 28.17 13.06 -7.74
CA VAL A 503 28.89 11.98 -8.45
C VAL A 503 28.74 10.60 -7.81
N GLU A 504 28.32 10.54 -6.57
CA GLU A 504 28.07 9.30 -5.82
C GLU A 504 26.79 9.40 -5.01
N ARG A 505 26.20 8.25 -4.70
CA ARG A 505 24.96 8.15 -3.93
C ARG A 505 24.92 6.86 -3.10
N VAL A 506 24.26 6.93 -1.94
CA VAL A 506 23.91 5.76 -1.15
C VAL A 506 22.72 5.01 -1.77
N VAL A 507 22.89 3.70 -1.97
CA VAL A 507 21.90 2.78 -2.57
C VAL A 507 21.75 1.55 -1.68
N THR A 508 20.51 1.18 -1.35
CA THR A 508 20.21 -0.13 -0.74
C THR A 508 20.09 -1.19 -1.81
N VAL A 509 20.83 -2.30 -1.69
CA VAL A 509 20.69 -3.47 -2.57
C VAL A 509 20.19 -4.64 -1.73
N THR A 510 18.95 -5.08 -1.95
CA THR A 510 18.28 -6.01 -1.03
C THR A 510 17.17 -6.83 -1.71
N GLY A 511 16.36 -7.53 -0.92
CA GLY A 511 15.25 -8.39 -1.36
C GLY A 511 15.45 -9.84 -0.99
N GLU A 512 14.36 -10.60 -0.93
CA GLU A 512 14.31 -11.99 -0.47
C GLU A 512 15.18 -12.91 -1.33
N ARG A 513 15.38 -12.56 -2.61
CA ARG A 513 16.15 -13.36 -3.58
C ARG A 513 17.63 -13.04 -3.58
N LEU A 514 18.07 -11.99 -2.90
CA LEU A 514 19.46 -11.55 -2.89
C LEU A 514 20.27 -12.23 -1.78
N LYS A 515 21.46 -12.76 -2.11
CA LYS A 515 22.28 -13.51 -1.14
C LYS A 515 22.92 -12.64 -0.07
N HIS A 516 23.54 -11.53 -0.45
CA HIS A 516 24.25 -10.64 0.46
C HIS A 516 23.73 -9.20 0.33
N PRO A 517 22.61 -8.88 0.99
CA PRO A 517 22.06 -7.54 0.96
C PRO A 517 22.95 -6.53 1.70
N GLY A 518 22.84 -5.25 1.34
CA GLY A 518 23.63 -4.20 1.97
C GLY A 518 23.29 -2.79 1.51
N ASN A 519 23.95 -1.82 2.13
CA ASN A 519 23.89 -0.41 1.75
C ASN A 519 25.25 0.03 1.22
N PHE A 520 25.27 0.66 0.05
CA PHE A 520 26.51 0.97 -0.65
C PHE A 520 26.56 2.43 -1.08
N LEU A 521 27.72 3.07 -0.90
CA LEU A 521 28.06 4.35 -1.54
C LEU A 521 28.61 4.05 -2.92
N VAL A 522 27.84 4.37 -3.96
CA VAL A 522 28.06 3.94 -5.35
C VAL A 522 28.29 5.16 -6.25
N LYS A 523 29.24 5.05 -7.18
CA LYS A 523 29.46 6.04 -8.23
C LYS A 523 28.28 6.08 -9.20
N ILE A 524 27.85 7.27 -9.60
CA ILE A 524 26.81 7.42 -10.62
C ILE A 524 27.33 6.85 -11.94
N GLY A 525 26.51 6.03 -12.58
CA GLY A 525 26.83 5.35 -13.83
C GLY A 525 27.38 3.93 -13.68
N THR A 526 27.66 3.46 -12.46
CA THR A 526 27.97 2.04 -12.20
C THR A 526 26.82 1.15 -12.67
N ASN A 527 27.14 0.00 -13.26
CA ASN A 527 26.14 -0.93 -13.79
C ASN A 527 25.39 -1.65 -12.65
N THR A 528 24.06 -1.71 -12.71
CA THR A 528 23.22 -2.41 -11.73
C THR A 528 23.58 -3.90 -11.59
N ARG A 529 23.99 -4.55 -12.68
CA ARG A 529 24.49 -5.94 -12.67
C ARG A 529 25.69 -6.11 -11.75
N GLU A 530 26.63 -5.18 -11.75
CA GLU A 530 27.81 -5.25 -10.89
C GLU A 530 27.42 -5.23 -9.40
N LEU A 531 26.40 -4.45 -9.03
CA LEU A 531 25.90 -4.43 -7.65
C LEU A 531 25.27 -5.77 -7.27
N ILE A 532 24.47 -6.37 -8.17
CA ILE A 532 23.86 -7.68 -7.94
C ILE A 532 24.93 -8.78 -7.81
N ASP A 533 25.93 -8.77 -8.70
CA ASP A 533 27.02 -9.75 -8.70
C ASP A 533 27.89 -9.60 -7.44
N TYR A 534 28.20 -8.37 -7.03
CA TYR A 534 28.89 -8.07 -5.78
C TYR A 534 28.13 -8.59 -4.55
N CYS A 535 26.80 -8.53 -4.58
CA CYS A 535 25.92 -9.09 -3.55
C CYS A 535 25.78 -10.63 -3.62
N GLY A 536 26.62 -11.33 -4.41
CA GLY A 536 26.62 -12.79 -4.56
C GLY A 536 25.55 -13.32 -5.54
N GLY A 537 24.90 -12.44 -6.29
CA GLY A 537 23.80 -12.75 -7.19
C GLY A 537 22.51 -13.15 -6.47
N VAL A 538 21.62 -13.83 -7.20
CA VAL A 538 20.33 -14.29 -6.68
C VAL A 538 20.37 -15.77 -6.27
N SER A 539 19.51 -16.15 -5.33
CA SER A 539 19.34 -17.53 -4.85
C SER A 539 17.94 -18.06 -5.09
N GLY A 540 17.78 -19.39 -5.11
CA GLY A 540 16.49 -20.09 -5.20
C GLY A 540 16.05 -20.43 -6.63
N GLU A 541 14.99 -21.23 -6.74
CA GLU A 541 14.30 -21.53 -8.00
C GLU A 541 13.16 -20.51 -8.24
N GLY A 542 12.74 -20.32 -9.49
CA GLY A 542 11.66 -19.40 -9.87
C GLY A 542 12.11 -18.07 -10.51
N GLU A 543 11.15 -17.32 -11.04
CA GLU A 543 11.36 -16.02 -11.67
C GLU A 543 11.64 -14.95 -10.61
N VAL A 544 12.65 -14.10 -10.86
CA VAL A 544 13.03 -12.99 -9.97
C VAL A 544 12.56 -11.68 -10.59
N LEU A 545 11.81 -10.89 -9.83
CA LEU A 545 11.46 -9.53 -10.19
C LEU A 545 12.52 -8.57 -9.65
N PHE A 546 13.23 -7.92 -10.56
CA PHE A 546 14.17 -6.84 -10.23
C PHE A 546 13.47 -5.49 -10.34
N LYS A 547 13.73 -4.60 -9.38
CA LYS A 547 13.23 -3.21 -9.41
C LYS A 547 14.32 -2.20 -9.07
N ALA A 548 14.30 -1.06 -9.75
CA ALA A 548 14.97 0.16 -9.33
C ALA A 548 14.04 0.99 -8.44
N GLY A 549 14.41 1.16 -7.16
CA GLY A 549 13.59 1.74 -6.10
C GLY A 549 12.99 0.67 -5.18
N GLY A 550 11.95 1.03 -4.43
CA GLY A 550 11.24 0.13 -3.53
C GLY A 550 10.11 -0.65 -4.21
N PRO A 551 9.45 -1.58 -3.51
CA PRO A 551 8.40 -2.41 -4.12
C PRO A 551 7.15 -1.62 -4.53
N MET A 552 6.87 -0.48 -3.91
CA MET A 552 5.64 0.29 -4.12
C MET A 552 5.72 1.20 -5.35
N MET A 553 6.78 1.99 -5.51
CA MET A 553 6.94 2.93 -6.64
C MET A 553 8.11 2.58 -7.57
N GLY A 554 8.91 1.59 -7.23
CA GLY A 554 10.05 1.16 -8.04
C GLY A 554 9.65 0.69 -9.44
N PHE A 555 10.60 0.81 -10.35
CA PHE A 555 10.48 0.47 -11.76
C PHE A 555 11.00 -0.92 -12.02
N ASP A 556 10.21 -1.75 -12.69
CA ASP A 556 10.62 -3.11 -13.07
C ASP A 556 11.82 -3.04 -14.04
N LEU A 557 12.85 -3.84 -13.77
CA LEU A 557 14.05 -3.95 -14.58
C LEU A 557 14.02 -5.26 -15.37
N SER A 558 13.70 -5.17 -16.66
CA SER A 558 13.81 -6.31 -17.58
C SER A 558 15.25 -6.61 -18.00
N ASP A 559 16.17 -5.66 -17.80
CA ASP A 559 17.62 -5.83 -17.97
C ASP A 559 18.36 -5.14 -16.83
N LEU A 560 19.36 -5.83 -16.28
CA LEU A 560 20.25 -5.32 -15.23
C LEU A 560 21.41 -4.49 -15.78
N ASN A 561 21.64 -4.49 -17.09
CA ASN A 561 22.66 -3.65 -17.74
C ASN A 561 22.16 -2.20 -17.88
N VAL A 562 21.81 -1.59 -16.76
CA VAL A 562 21.35 -0.21 -16.64
C VAL A 562 22.16 0.50 -15.56
N PRO A 563 22.44 1.80 -15.72
CA PRO A 563 23.27 2.54 -14.78
C PRO A 563 22.52 2.91 -13.49
N ILE A 564 23.26 2.98 -12.38
CA ILE A 564 22.84 3.70 -11.17
C ILE A 564 22.82 5.19 -11.48
N MET A 565 21.69 5.85 -11.19
CA MET A 565 21.44 7.24 -11.52
C MET A 565 21.35 8.10 -10.26
N LYS A 566 21.34 9.43 -10.41
CA LYS A 566 21.11 10.37 -9.29
C LYS A 566 19.90 10.03 -8.44
N GLY A 567 18.82 9.55 -9.06
CA GLY A 567 17.56 9.17 -8.38
C GLY A 567 17.51 7.75 -7.83
N SER A 568 18.53 6.91 -8.07
CA SER A 568 18.54 5.51 -7.65
C SER A 568 18.85 5.39 -6.17
N ASN A 569 17.84 5.14 -5.33
CA ASN A 569 18.02 4.93 -3.89
C ASN A 569 17.98 3.45 -3.47
N GLY A 570 17.54 2.56 -4.38
CA GLY A 570 17.47 1.13 -4.11
C GLY A 570 17.48 0.28 -5.37
N ILE A 571 17.99 -0.95 -5.23
CA ILE A 571 17.84 -2.04 -6.19
C ILE A 571 17.34 -3.24 -5.39
N ILE A 572 16.18 -3.78 -5.76
CA ILE A 572 15.60 -4.94 -5.08
C ILE A 572 15.46 -6.15 -6.01
N ALA A 573 15.71 -7.34 -5.45
CA ALA A 573 15.48 -8.63 -6.09
C ALA A 573 14.48 -9.44 -5.25
N ILE A 574 13.24 -9.52 -5.70
CA ILE A 574 12.10 -10.07 -4.95
C ILE A 574 11.39 -11.16 -5.77
N ASP A 575 10.52 -11.93 -5.11
CA ASP A 575 9.63 -12.86 -5.82
C ASP A 575 8.63 -12.11 -6.70
N THR A 576 8.33 -12.67 -7.88
CA THR A 576 7.28 -12.15 -8.77
C THR A 576 5.90 -12.42 -8.16
N ASP A 577 5.04 -11.39 -8.12
CA ASP A 577 3.62 -11.59 -7.78
C ASP A 577 2.91 -12.27 -8.96
N HIS A 578 2.62 -13.57 -8.82
CA HIS A 578 1.94 -14.37 -9.85
C HIS A 578 0.41 -14.23 -9.83
N THR A 579 -0.15 -13.29 -9.06
CA THR A 579 -1.62 -13.12 -9.01
C THR A 579 -2.16 -12.43 -10.25
N ALA A 580 -3.11 -13.08 -10.93
CA ALA A 580 -3.74 -12.54 -12.13
C ALA A 580 -4.80 -11.48 -11.79
N GLU A 581 -4.88 -10.43 -12.62
CA GLU A 581 -5.96 -9.44 -12.56
C GLU A 581 -7.34 -10.14 -12.63
N GLN A 582 -8.25 -9.72 -11.76
CA GLN A 582 -9.64 -10.17 -11.71
C GLN A 582 -10.58 -8.98 -11.92
N PRO A 583 -11.85 -9.21 -12.30
CA PRO A 583 -12.83 -8.13 -12.41
C PRO A 583 -12.99 -7.32 -11.11
N CYS A 584 -13.17 -6.00 -11.26
CA CYS A 584 -13.41 -5.10 -10.13
C CYS A 584 -14.74 -5.41 -9.43
N ILE A 585 -14.68 -5.74 -8.13
CA ILE A 585 -15.86 -5.99 -7.29
C ILE A 585 -16.41 -4.72 -6.60
N LYS A 586 -15.87 -3.53 -6.94
CA LYS A 586 -16.31 -2.22 -6.40
C LYS A 586 -16.36 -2.13 -4.87
N CYS A 587 -15.42 -2.78 -4.18
CA CYS A 587 -15.40 -2.85 -2.71
C CYS A 587 -15.05 -1.53 -1.99
N GLY A 588 -14.67 -0.47 -2.71
CA GLY A 588 -14.33 0.84 -2.12
C GLY A 588 -12.95 0.95 -1.46
N ARG A 589 -12.26 -0.17 -1.18
CA ARG A 589 -10.96 -0.17 -0.47
C ARG A 589 -9.91 0.75 -1.08
N CYS A 590 -9.86 0.86 -2.42
CA CYS A 590 -8.94 1.75 -3.11
C CYS A 590 -9.17 3.25 -2.80
N ALA A 591 -10.40 3.66 -2.50
CA ALA A 591 -10.74 5.01 -2.08
C ALA A 591 -10.45 5.21 -0.57
N ASP A 592 -10.64 4.18 0.24
CA ASP A 592 -10.31 4.23 1.67
C ASP A 592 -8.82 4.49 1.94
N VAL A 593 -7.95 3.92 1.10
CA VAL A 593 -6.49 4.07 1.23
C VAL A 593 -5.92 5.20 0.39
N CYS A 594 -6.73 5.95 -0.37
CA CYS A 594 -6.19 7.01 -1.21
C CYS A 594 -5.80 8.23 -0.38
N PRO A 595 -4.51 8.57 -0.26
CA PRO A 595 -4.08 9.69 0.58
C PRO A 595 -4.47 11.06 0.01
N MET A 596 -4.78 11.11 -1.30
CA MET A 596 -5.26 12.28 -2.00
C MET A 596 -6.80 12.39 -1.98
N GLU A 597 -7.49 11.51 -1.24
CA GLU A 597 -8.95 11.50 -1.12
C GLU A 597 -9.66 11.33 -2.49
N LEU A 598 -9.01 10.66 -3.44
CA LEU A 598 -9.56 10.35 -4.77
C LEU A 598 -10.33 9.02 -4.77
N SER A 599 -10.97 8.73 -5.90
CA SER A 599 -11.75 7.50 -6.12
C SER A 599 -11.15 6.62 -7.23
N PRO A 600 -10.07 5.86 -6.98
CA PRO A 600 -9.33 5.13 -8.01
C PRO A 600 -10.15 4.13 -8.82
N LEU A 601 -11.24 3.58 -8.26
CA LEU A 601 -12.13 2.66 -8.98
C LEU A 601 -12.70 3.27 -10.27
N TYR A 602 -12.95 4.58 -10.30
CA TYR A 602 -13.40 5.27 -11.51
C TYR A 602 -12.27 5.46 -12.51
N PHE A 603 -11.02 5.62 -12.05
CA PHE A 603 -9.87 5.67 -12.94
C PHE A 603 -9.66 4.33 -13.65
N ALA A 604 -9.80 3.20 -12.95
CA ALA A 604 -9.78 1.89 -13.63
C ALA A 604 -10.86 1.80 -14.71
N LYS A 605 -12.12 2.07 -14.33
CA LYS A 605 -13.26 2.05 -15.25
C LYS A 605 -13.04 2.94 -16.48
N PHE A 606 -12.67 4.20 -16.27
CA PHE A 606 -12.49 5.16 -17.35
C PHE A 606 -11.28 4.85 -18.22
N ALA A 607 -10.23 4.23 -17.69
CA ALA A 607 -9.11 3.77 -18.51
C ALA A 607 -9.55 2.66 -19.48
N ASP A 608 -10.35 1.71 -18.98
CA ASP A 608 -10.85 0.59 -19.79
C ASP A 608 -11.79 1.09 -20.91
N GLU A 609 -12.60 2.11 -20.61
CA GLU A 609 -13.49 2.77 -21.57
C GLU A 609 -12.79 3.83 -22.44
N GLN A 610 -11.49 4.09 -22.22
CA GLN A 610 -10.74 5.23 -22.80
C GLN A 610 -11.44 6.60 -22.60
N ASN A 611 -12.21 6.74 -21.52
CA ASN A 611 -12.89 7.97 -21.15
C ASN A 611 -11.96 8.92 -20.38
N TRP A 612 -11.00 9.49 -21.11
CA TRP A 612 -9.99 10.40 -20.58
C TRP A 612 -10.59 11.71 -20.05
N GLN A 613 -11.68 12.19 -20.65
CA GLN A 613 -12.40 13.37 -20.17
C GLN A 613 -13.00 13.10 -18.78
N GLY A 614 -13.62 11.94 -18.57
CA GLY A 614 -14.11 11.50 -17.25
C GLY A 614 -13.00 11.37 -16.21
N MET A 615 -11.79 10.94 -16.60
CA MET A 615 -10.63 10.97 -15.71
C MET A 615 -10.21 12.38 -15.31
N LYS A 616 -10.20 13.32 -16.27
CA LYS A 616 -9.91 14.74 -16.01
C LYS A 616 -10.91 15.34 -15.03
N GLU A 617 -12.20 15.10 -15.24
CA GLU A 617 -13.30 15.54 -14.34
C GLU A 617 -13.23 14.92 -12.94
N LYS A 618 -12.57 13.77 -12.80
CA LYS A 618 -12.27 13.13 -11.50
C LYS A 618 -10.89 13.47 -10.95
N ASN A 619 -10.24 14.53 -11.46
CA ASN A 619 -8.97 15.05 -10.96
C ASN A 619 -7.83 14.00 -10.97
N VAL A 620 -7.73 13.18 -12.03
CA VAL A 620 -6.65 12.17 -12.15
C VAL A 620 -5.24 12.77 -12.01
N MET A 621 -5.08 14.04 -12.37
CA MET A 621 -3.81 14.77 -12.27
C MET A 621 -3.33 14.98 -10.83
N ASP A 622 -4.23 14.96 -9.84
CA ASP A 622 -3.89 15.06 -8.41
C ASP A 622 -3.36 13.74 -7.83
N CYS A 623 -3.54 12.62 -8.54
CA CYS A 623 -3.00 11.34 -8.08
C CYS A 623 -1.47 11.44 -7.99
N ILE A 624 -0.88 10.94 -6.91
CA ILE A 624 0.59 10.93 -6.74
C ILE A 624 1.25 9.60 -7.13
N GLU A 625 0.49 8.69 -7.78
CA GLU A 625 0.99 7.38 -8.25
C GLU A 625 1.61 6.48 -7.17
N CYS A 626 1.23 6.69 -5.90
CA CYS A 626 1.80 5.97 -4.75
C CYS A 626 1.48 4.46 -4.70
N ARG A 627 0.69 3.88 -5.61
CA ARG A 627 0.31 2.45 -5.58
C ARG A 627 -0.48 1.96 -4.33
N CYS A 628 -0.84 2.81 -3.36
CA CYS A 628 -1.68 2.38 -2.21
C CYS A 628 -2.95 1.64 -2.65
N CYS A 629 -3.62 2.18 -3.68
CA CYS A 629 -4.86 1.66 -4.20
C CYS A 629 -4.72 0.31 -4.92
N GLU A 630 -3.60 0.08 -5.62
CA GLU A 630 -3.27 -1.16 -6.30
C GLU A 630 -2.83 -2.23 -5.30
N TYR A 631 -2.01 -1.85 -4.32
CA TYR A 631 -1.55 -2.73 -3.24
C TYR A 631 -2.73 -3.33 -2.45
N ILE A 632 -3.72 -2.51 -2.08
CA ILE A 632 -4.90 -3.00 -1.32
C ILE A 632 -5.94 -3.71 -2.21
N CYS A 633 -5.76 -3.69 -3.55
CA CYS A 633 -6.77 -4.15 -4.48
C CYS A 633 -6.92 -5.67 -4.42
N SER A 634 -8.06 -6.10 -3.89
CA SER A 634 -8.50 -7.49 -3.87
C SER A 634 -8.51 -8.16 -5.25
N SER A 635 -8.81 -7.38 -6.28
CA SER A 635 -8.92 -7.85 -7.66
C SER A 635 -7.62 -7.71 -8.45
N LYS A 636 -6.52 -7.28 -7.83
CA LYS A 636 -5.19 -7.15 -8.46
C LYS A 636 -5.19 -6.30 -9.74
N ILE A 637 -6.08 -5.31 -9.79
CA ILE A 637 -6.19 -4.37 -10.91
C ILE A 637 -4.94 -3.49 -10.94
N PRO A 638 -4.24 -3.37 -12.08
CA PRO A 638 -3.05 -2.53 -12.25
C PRO A 638 -3.44 -1.05 -12.34
N LEU A 639 -3.99 -0.52 -11.25
CA LEU A 639 -4.53 0.83 -11.13
C LEU A 639 -3.50 1.91 -11.49
N VAL A 640 -2.24 1.77 -11.09
CA VAL A 640 -1.19 2.76 -11.36
C VAL A 640 -0.87 2.83 -12.85
N ALA A 641 -0.79 1.69 -13.54
CA ALA A 641 -0.58 1.66 -14.99
C ALA A 641 -1.72 2.37 -15.74
N LYS A 642 -2.98 2.06 -15.36
CA LYS A 642 -4.18 2.70 -15.90
C LYS A 642 -4.21 4.21 -15.62
N ILE A 643 -3.84 4.63 -14.40
CA ILE A 643 -3.75 6.06 -14.03
C ILE A 643 -2.67 6.78 -14.83
N LYS A 644 -1.48 6.17 -15.00
CA LYS A 644 -0.38 6.73 -15.80
C LYS A 644 -0.81 6.95 -17.25
N ALA A 645 -1.46 5.95 -17.86
CA ALA A 645 -2.03 6.08 -19.21
C ALA A 645 -3.02 7.26 -19.29
N GLY A 646 -3.93 7.34 -18.31
CA GLY A 646 -4.88 8.43 -18.16
C GLY A 646 -4.24 9.81 -18.08
N LYS A 647 -3.24 9.99 -17.21
CA LYS A 647 -2.51 11.26 -17.08
C LYS A 647 -1.80 11.65 -18.37
N THR A 648 -1.19 10.69 -19.07
CA THR A 648 -0.54 10.94 -20.37
C THR A 648 -1.56 11.42 -21.40
N ALA A 649 -2.71 10.75 -21.50
CA ALA A 649 -3.78 11.17 -22.39
C ALA A 649 -4.30 12.58 -22.04
N VAL A 650 -4.59 12.84 -20.76
CA VAL A 650 -5.10 14.15 -20.29
C VAL A 650 -4.10 15.28 -20.54
N ARG A 651 -2.79 15.04 -20.39
CA ARG A 651 -1.75 16.03 -20.75
C ARG A 651 -1.73 16.36 -22.25
N GLY A 652 -2.11 15.41 -23.11
CA GLY A 652 -2.20 15.60 -24.55
C GLY A 652 -3.49 16.28 -25.02
N MET A 653 -4.51 16.38 -24.16
CA MET A 653 -5.76 17.09 -24.43
C MET A 653 -5.50 18.59 -24.36
N LYS A 654 -5.32 19.21 -25.54
CA LYS A 654 -5.27 20.66 -25.68
C LYS A 654 -6.66 21.28 -25.50
#